data_AF-A0A059C9U7-F1
#
_entry.id   AF-A0A059C9U7-F1
#
_cell.length_a   1.000
_cell.length_b   1.000
_cell.length_c   1.000
_cell.angle_alpha   90.00
_cell.angle_beta   90.00
_cell.angle_gamma   90.00
#
_symmetry.space_group_name_H-M   'P 1'
#
loop_
_entity.id
_entity.type
_entity.pdbx_description
1 polymer ?
#
loop_
_entity_poly.entity_id
_entity_poly.type
_entity_poly.pdbx_seq_one_letter_code
_entity_poly.pdbx_strand_id
1 'polypeptide(L)'
;MCLDDNHNSVVLACARVVECILSSDLNENFFDKLERMSMHGKYLYTAPVFRSKPEINGGLLHGGFWKYSAKSSNVLPTEETADDESEGKRTIQDDIVVAGQDFIAGLVRMGILPRIRYILETDPTEALEERMISILIAIARHSPTASCVIMDCPRLIQIVVHRFSMKSSMEIQPSKIKSVTLLRVLAQSNRKYCIELIRSGTVHAMIWQLYQPAYSLDQWTKLGKERCRLSSSLMIEQLRLWRTCIEYGYCVSLFSDIFHSLCLWLNPPSMEKLPENNIMRELFSISIEAYLVLAALACRLPKFHSQKHTGNQNTKCAGDGTESWSWSYVIPMVDHGIKWIEWMNDSCVSWFFESQSGKKNDLRTQSLMSLLWVYSSVMHMLSVVLERVGPDNAINSSDDGKSLPWLPEFVPKIGLEIIRQGFFSSLNGSIDNGTDSARVGSFIEKLSYLRLKSESGTSLASVCCLHGFVQLMVEIDRLIQLAKAGMSSPPTKGLSISAEEKILEDGLLKGSVLDLQKVLDVLLNVIASEWHSIQSIETFGRGGPAPGVGVGWGASRGGYWSTRVLLAQKDAGLLVYLLGTVPVVSVEHIAFSEGQAIVLHRVNGALGACLTAGPRDRVVVEKAFDFLFQVPVLKCLNICIQHFFSLSRRSLTWEYSEEDLHHISKLLSSHFRKRWLCAKKKASSIEGSESTMHKANQNSSFSLETIHEDMDMSDEKEEHPPCDNLTMEWAYQRLPLPMHWFISPISSLGDGLHSTDQKVSGVINLVQDHDDLSEVAKAGMFFLLGVEAMSHSGCTDITSPAQHVSLVWKFHSLSMILLVGLSVIEEQRSRDVYEVLQELFGQLLDQEIISRSTRHTLKDEPEMGSANKWGLLKYGSEIHDSYSTFIEAFVEQFAAISYGDLLYGRQVALYLHRHVEVSVRLAAWNALSNARVLDLLPPLDKCLATAEGYLEPPEVLFLKILVLFFLLFVCSNIMNILVQAVELWYWFVFLKVNISPILLKMASVVLIYVFSPPFVRLNFWVELSA
;
A
#
# COMPACT_ATOMS: atom_id res chain seq x y z
N MET A 1 30.02 -15.18 21.19
CA MET A 1 30.16 -13.70 21.25
C MET A 1 31.08 -13.35 22.40
N CYS A 2 32.05 -12.45 22.22
CA CYS A 2 33.05 -12.09 23.25
C CYS A 2 32.61 -10.90 24.12
N LEU A 3 31.31 -10.78 24.41
CA LEU A 3 30.78 -9.75 25.33
C LEU A 3 31.12 -10.06 26.79
N ASP A 4 31.45 -11.32 27.08
CA ASP A 4 31.83 -11.81 28.40
C ASP A 4 33.38 -11.75 28.62
N ASP A 5 34.10 -11.04 27.74
CA ASP A 5 35.56 -10.89 27.83
C ASP A 5 35.95 -9.86 28.91
N ASN A 6 37.12 -10.04 29.53
CA ASN A 6 37.63 -9.14 30.56
C ASN A 6 38.28 -7.86 29.97
N HIS A 7 38.65 -7.87 28.69
CA HIS A 7 39.26 -6.72 28.03
C HIS A 7 38.22 -5.79 27.42
N ASN A 8 38.11 -4.57 27.97
CA ASN A 8 37.20 -3.52 27.49
C ASN A 8 37.30 -3.25 25.98
N SER A 9 38.49 -3.38 25.38
CA SER A 9 38.69 -3.21 23.93
C SER A 9 38.03 -4.32 23.11
N VAL A 10 38.07 -5.57 23.59
CA VAL A 10 37.44 -6.73 22.96
C VAL A 10 35.92 -6.62 23.07
N VAL A 11 35.41 -6.27 24.27
CA VAL A 11 33.98 -6.04 24.50
C VAL A 11 33.47 -4.91 23.61
N LEU A 12 34.19 -3.80 23.51
CA LEU A 12 33.83 -2.66 22.65
C LEU A 12 33.84 -3.03 21.16
N ALA A 13 34.84 -3.78 20.70
CA ALA A 13 34.89 -4.26 19.32
C ALA A 13 33.73 -5.21 19.02
N CYS A 14 33.42 -6.13 19.93
CA CYS A 14 32.28 -7.04 19.81
C CYS A 14 30.95 -6.26 19.77
N ALA A 15 30.75 -5.30 20.68
CA ALA A 15 29.57 -4.44 20.71
C ALA A 15 29.41 -3.66 19.40
N ARG A 16 30.51 -3.14 18.84
CA ARG A 16 30.50 -2.44 17.54
C ARG A 16 30.07 -3.36 16.40
N VAL A 17 30.54 -4.61 16.37
CA VAL A 17 30.11 -5.58 15.34
C VAL A 17 28.62 -5.85 15.47
N VAL A 18 28.11 -6.09 16.68
CA VAL A 18 26.67 -6.31 16.91
C VAL A 18 25.86 -5.08 16.51
N GLU A 19 26.27 -3.89 16.93
CA GLU A 19 25.61 -2.63 16.56
C GLU A 19 25.57 -2.43 15.04
N CYS A 20 26.69 -2.63 14.32
CA CYS A 20 26.74 -2.50 12.86
C CYS A 20 25.90 -3.55 12.14
N ILE A 21 25.71 -4.74 12.75
CA ILE A 21 24.79 -5.74 12.24
C ILE A 21 23.34 -5.33 12.52
N LEU A 22 23.01 -4.70 13.65
CA LEU A 22 21.61 -4.43 14.01
C LEU A 22 21.09 -3.05 13.58
N SER A 23 21.99 -2.12 13.27
CA SER A 23 21.64 -0.72 13.02
C SER A 23 22.46 -0.11 11.87
N SER A 24 21.87 0.90 11.23
CA SER A 24 22.48 1.66 10.14
C SER A 24 22.02 3.10 10.21
N ASP A 25 22.91 4.04 9.90
CA ASP A 25 22.59 5.48 9.83
C ASP A 25 21.45 5.77 8.84
N LEU A 26 21.31 4.96 7.78
CA LEU A 26 20.20 5.10 6.83
C LEU A 26 18.84 4.82 7.49
N ASN A 27 18.79 3.84 8.39
CA ASN A 27 17.56 3.47 9.12
C ASN A 27 17.23 4.52 10.17
N GLU A 28 18.22 5.02 10.93
CA GLU A 28 17.99 6.11 11.88
C GLU A 28 17.48 7.37 11.17
N ASN A 29 18.04 7.70 10.00
CA ASN A 29 17.55 8.81 9.17
C ASN A 29 16.13 8.57 8.65
N PHE A 30 15.76 7.33 8.35
CA PHE A 30 14.40 6.96 7.96
C PHE A 30 13.43 7.18 9.13
N PHE A 31 13.74 6.63 10.32
CA PHE A 31 12.89 6.78 11.51
C PHE A 31 12.79 8.24 11.94
N ASP A 32 13.88 9.01 11.88
CA ASP A 32 13.84 10.43 12.21
C ASP A 32 12.93 11.23 11.26
N LYS A 33 12.96 10.96 9.95
CA LYS A 33 12.01 11.57 9.00
C LYS A 33 10.58 11.12 9.24
N LEU A 34 10.39 9.87 9.62
CA LEU A 34 9.09 9.29 9.91
C LEU A 34 8.43 9.96 11.13
N GLU A 35 9.21 10.24 12.18
CA GLU A 35 8.74 10.91 13.40
C GLU A 35 8.32 12.37 13.16
N ARG A 36 8.81 13.01 12.09
CA ARG A 36 8.44 14.38 11.71
C ARG A 36 7.15 14.46 10.91
N MET A 37 6.66 13.33 10.40
CA MET A 37 5.46 13.31 9.56
C MET A 37 4.19 13.44 10.40
N SER A 38 3.38 14.44 10.06
CA SER A 38 2.11 14.82 10.69
C SER A 38 0.96 13.81 10.59
N MET A 39 1.19 12.60 10.09
CA MET A 39 0.11 11.63 9.92
C MET A 39 0.19 10.61 11.04
N HIS A 40 -0.85 10.56 11.89
CA HIS A 40 -1.10 9.62 13.00
C HIS A 40 -0.42 8.26 12.77
N GLY A 41 0.84 8.20 13.17
CA GLY A 41 1.79 7.28 12.58
C GLY A 41 1.92 6.07 13.46
N LYS A 42 1.05 5.09 13.24
CA LYS A 42 1.14 3.83 13.97
C LYS A 42 2.58 3.26 13.90
N TYR A 43 3.26 3.05 15.01
CA TYR A 43 4.66 2.62 15.11
C TYR A 43 4.92 1.38 14.25
N LEU A 44 6.08 1.36 13.58
CA LEU A 44 6.47 0.32 12.62
C LEU A 44 7.59 -0.55 13.20
N TYR A 45 7.52 -1.84 12.90
CA TYR A 45 8.48 -2.83 13.34
C TYR A 45 9.42 -3.28 12.21
N THR A 46 10.65 -3.62 12.57
CA THR A 46 11.73 -3.99 11.65
C THR A 46 11.94 -5.50 11.50
N ALA A 47 11.08 -6.34 12.08
CA ALA A 47 11.20 -7.78 11.96
C ALA A 47 11.06 -8.26 10.51
N PRO A 48 11.79 -9.33 10.12
CA PRO A 48 11.70 -9.89 8.78
C PRO A 48 10.33 -10.52 8.60
N VAL A 49 9.67 -10.16 7.50
CA VAL A 49 8.38 -10.70 7.07
C VAL A 49 8.46 -11.25 5.66
N PHE A 50 7.67 -12.28 5.38
CA PHE A 50 7.49 -12.83 4.03
C PHE A 50 6.01 -12.86 3.68
N ARG A 51 5.68 -12.77 2.39
CA ARG A 51 4.30 -12.88 1.93
C ARG A 51 3.92 -14.35 1.81
N SER A 52 2.73 -14.72 2.31
CA SER A 52 2.24 -16.09 2.16
C SER A 52 2.10 -16.45 0.67
N LYS A 53 2.33 -17.72 0.35
CA LYS A 53 2.08 -18.23 -1.00
C LYS A 53 0.59 -18.06 -1.36
N PRO A 54 0.27 -17.88 -2.64
CA PRO A 54 -1.11 -17.85 -3.09
C PRO A 54 -1.80 -19.19 -2.78
N GLU A 55 -2.95 -19.14 -2.13
CA GLU A 55 -3.79 -20.30 -1.85
C GLU A 55 -4.70 -20.57 -3.06
N ILE A 56 -4.92 -21.85 -3.40
CA ILE A 56 -5.79 -22.26 -4.51
C ILE A 56 -7.22 -21.71 -4.32
N ASN A 57 -7.76 -21.81 -3.10
CA ASN A 57 -9.08 -21.30 -2.74
C ASN A 57 -9.19 -19.77 -2.91
N GLY A 58 -8.07 -19.06 -2.83
CA GLY A 58 -7.99 -17.62 -3.02
C GLY A 58 -7.89 -17.16 -4.47
N GLY A 59 -8.11 -18.03 -5.45
CA GLY A 59 -8.00 -17.71 -6.88
C GLY A 59 -6.56 -17.62 -7.38
N LEU A 60 -5.63 -18.23 -6.64
CA LEU A 60 -4.18 -18.18 -6.87
C LEU A 60 -3.58 -16.76 -6.94
N LEU A 61 -4.31 -15.71 -6.57
CA LEU A 61 -3.79 -14.35 -6.61
C LEU A 61 -2.63 -14.17 -5.62
N HIS A 62 -1.51 -13.62 -6.10
CA HIS A 62 -0.52 -13.03 -5.19
C HIS A 62 -1.15 -11.90 -4.37
N GLY A 63 -0.48 -11.50 -3.28
CA GLY A 63 -1.03 -10.54 -2.33
C GLY A 63 -1.53 -11.16 -1.02
N GLY A 64 -1.00 -12.34 -0.68
CA GLY A 64 -1.25 -13.01 0.59
C GLY A 64 -0.85 -12.17 1.81
N PHE A 65 -1.14 -12.68 3.00
CA PHE A 65 -0.81 -11.98 4.24
C PHE A 65 0.70 -12.01 4.50
N TRP A 66 1.23 -10.89 4.96
CA TRP A 66 2.58 -10.85 5.54
C TRP A 66 2.63 -11.70 6.81
N LYS A 67 3.69 -12.50 6.97
CA LYS A 67 3.93 -13.31 8.18
C LYS A 67 5.36 -13.07 8.66
N TYR A 68 5.59 -13.04 9.97
CA TYR A 68 6.94 -12.98 10.53
C TYR A 68 7.74 -14.23 10.15
N SER A 69 9.03 -14.07 9.86
CA SER A 69 9.93 -15.18 9.54
C SER A 69 10.14 -16.12 10.74
N ALA A 70 10.17 -15.58 11.97
CA ALA A 70 10.23 -16.34 13.21
C ALA A 70 8.92 -16.19 14.00
N LYS A 71 8.42 -17.29 14.58
CA LYS A 71 7.26 -17.28 15.49
C LYS A 71 7.61 -16.55 16.79
N SER A 72 6.63 -15.90 17.43
CA SER A 72 6.83 -15.22 18.74
C SER A 72 7.32 -16.18 19.83
N SER A 73 6.84 -17.43 19.83
CA SER A 73 7.35 -18.51 20.70
C SER A 73 8.78 -18.91 20.43
N ASN A 74 9.34 -18.58 19.25
CA ASN A 74 10.75 -18.80 19.00
C ASN A 74 11.59 -17.65 19.59
N VAL A 75 11.05 -16.44 19.71
CA VAL A 75 11.76 -15.31 20.33
C VAL A 75 11.83 -15.48 21.85
N LEU A 76 10.74 -15.96 22.46
CA LEU A 76 10.65 -16.24 23.88
C LEU A 76 11.19 -17.64 24.18
N PRO A 77 12.14 -17.81 25.10
CA PRO A 77 12.34 -19.11 25.73
C PRO A 77 11.08 -19.37 26.56
N THR A 78 10.20 -20.28 26.13
CA THR A 78 9.04 -20.69 26.94
C THR A 78 9.55 -21.09 28.32
N GLU A 79 9.12 -20.41 29.37
CA GLU A 79 9.32 -20.91 30.72
C GLU A 79 8.44 -22.16 30.86
N GLU A 80 9.00 -23.32 30.51
CA GLU A 80 8.55 -24.55 31.15
C GLU A 80 8.92 -24.38 32.62
N THR A 81 7.89 -24.29 33.45
CA THR A 81 7.96 -24.38 34.91
C THR A 81 9.06 -25.36 35.30
N ALA A 82 9.91 -24.94 36.25
CA ALA A 82 11.01 -25.72 36.79
C ALA A 82 10.57 -27.12 37.27
N ASP A 83 10.52 -28.07 36.35
CA ASP A 83 10.65 -29.50 36.62
C ASP A 83 12.09 -29.86 36.25
N ASP A 84 12.86 -30.16 37.29
CA ASP A 84 14.31 -30.41 37.33
C ASP A 84 14.80 -31.64 36.51
N GLU A 85 14.08 -32.05 35.45
CA GLU A 85 14.44 -33.23 34.65
C GLU A 85 14.51 -33.02 33.13
N SER A 86 14.44 -31.77 32.62
CA SER A 86 14.55 -31.50 31.17
C SER A 86 15.68 -30.57 30.73
N GLU A 87 16.81 -30.53 31.46
CA GLU A 87 18.01 -29.76 31.06
C GLU A 87 18.63 -30.19 29.72
N GLY A 88 18.10 -31.22 29.04
CA GLY A 88 18.60 -31.74 27.76
C GLY A 88 17.84 -31.36 26.48
N LYS A 89 16.82 -30.49 26.50
CA LYS A 89 15.92 -30.30 25.32
C LYS A 89 16.24 -29.13 24.38
N ARG A 90 17.17 -28.22 24.72
CA ARG A 90 17.50 -27.06 23.89
C ARG A 90 18.92 -27.17 23.36
N THR A 91 19.07 -27.30 22.05
CA THR A 91 20.39 -27.44 21.44
C THR A 91 20.84 -26.12 20.83
N ILE A 92 22.16 -25.89 20.82
CA ILE A 92 22.78 -24.76 20.09
C ILE A 92 22.32 -24.75 18.62
N GLN A 93 22.03 -25.93 18.06
CA GLN A 93 21.52 -26.09 16.70
C GLN A 93 20.15 -25.42 16.52
N ASP A 94 19.26 -25.47 17.51
CA ASP A 94 17.95 -24.82 17.46
C ASP A 94 18.09 -23.29 17.41
N ASP A 95 19.00 -22.74 18.21
CA ASP A 95 19.28 -21.30 18.21
C ASP A 95 19.93 -20.84 16.90
N ILE A 96 20.75 -21.68 16.26
CA ILE A 96 21.31 -21.40 14.93
C ILE A 96 20.21 -21.37 13.87
N VAL A 97 19.25 -22.30 13.93
CA VAL A 97 18.12 -22.34 12.98
C VAL A 97 17.26 -21.08 13.13
N VAL A 98 16.94 -20.68 14.36
CA VAL A 98 16.18 -19.44 14.60
C VAL A 98 16.99 -18.21 14.17
N ALA A 99 18.28 -18.15 14.48
CA ALA A 99 19.16 -17.05 14.04
C ALA A 99 19.25 -16.95 12.50
N GLY A 100 19.14 -18.07 11.78
CA GLY A 100 19.08 -18.11 10.32
C GLY A 100 17.76 -17.58 9.74
N GLN A 101 16.66 -17.68 10.48
CA GLN A 101 15.36 -17.09 10.11
C GLN A 101 15.28 -15.62 10.50
N ASP A 102 15.78 -15.30 11.70
CA ASP A 102 15.73 -13.99 12.34
C ASP A 102 16.89 -13.84 13.32
N PHE A 103 17.83 -12.97 12.95
CA PHE A 103 19.04 -12.75 13.73
C PHE A 103 18.77 -12.17 15.12
N ILE A 104 17.80 -11.24 15.27
CA ILE A 104 17.50 -10.64 16.57
C ILE A 104 16.82 -11.66 17.48
N ALA A 105 15.89 -12.45 16.93
CA ALA A 105 15.28 -13.56 17.68
C ALA A 105 16.36 -14.52 18.21
N GLY A 106 17.32 -14.91 17.36
CA GLY A 106 18.47 -15.73 17.75
C GLY A 106 19.31 -15.12 18.88
N LEU A 107 19.63 -13.82 18.80
CA LEU A 107 20.40 -13.12 19.85
C LEU A 107 19.67 -13.08 21.20
N VAL A 108 18.36 -12.82 21.18
CA VAL A 108 17.53 -12.80 22.39
C VAL A 108 17.53 -14.18 23.04
N ARG A 109 17.31 -15.25 22.27
CA ARG A 109 17.40 -16.64 22.75
C ARG A 109 18.76 -16.98 23.37
N MET A 110 19.85 -16.51 22.76
CA MET A 110 21.22 -16.72 23.24
C MET A 110 21.60 -15.87 24.47
N GLY A 111 20.66 -15.14 25.08
CA GLY A 111 20.86 -14.42 26.33
C GLY A 111 21.64 -13.11 26.18
N ILE A 112 21.43 -12.34 25.10
CA ILE A 112 22.08 -11.03 24.93
C ILE A 112 21.67 -9.99 25.99
N LEU A 113 20.40 -9.98 26.42
CA LEU A 113 19.89 -8.95 27.34
C LEU A 113 20.50 -9.03 28.76
N PRO A 114 20.62 -10.22 29.41
CA PRO A 114 21.33 -10.34 30.68
C PRO A 114 22.80 -9.89 30.61
N ARG A 115 23.48 -10.14 29.47
CA ARG A 115 24.86 -9.69 29.25
C ARG A 115 24.96 -8.17 29.15
N ILE A 116 24.07 -7.54 28.38
CA ILE A 116 24.00 -6.07 28.28
C ILE A 116 23.73 -5.46 29.66
N ARG A 117 22.80 -6.04 30.43
CA ARG A 117 22.51 -5.60 31.80
C ARG A 117 23.77 -5.60 32.67
N TYR A 118 24.48 -6.73 32.69
CA TYR A 118 25.71 -6.88 33.47
C TYR A 118 26.76 -5.81 33.08
N ILE A 119 26.99 -5.61 31.78
CA ILE A 119 27.94 -4.60 31.30
C ILE A 119 27.56 -3.20 31.77
N LEU A 120 26.28 -2.84 31.73
CA LEU A 120 25.79 -1.53 32.20
C LEU A 120 25.91 -1.34 33.73
N GLU A 121 25.83 -2.43 34.50
CA GLU A 121 26.08 -2.42 35.95
C GLU A 121 27.56 -2.19 36.28
N THR A 122 28.49 -2.69 35.44
CA THR A 122 29.96 -2.62 35.66
C THR A 122 30.64 -1.28 35.33
N ASP A 123 29.88 -0.19 35.28
CA ASP A 123 30.35 1.15 34.90
C ASP A 123 31.17 1.23 33.59
N PRO A 124 30.53 1.00 32.43
CA PRO A 124 31.22 0.97 31.15
C PRO A 124 31.71 2.35 30.69
N THR A 125 32.69 2.35 29.78
CA THR A 125 33.12 3.58 29.09
C THR A 125 31.94 4.22 28.32
N GLU A 126 31.97 5.53 28.10
CA GLU A 126 30.87 6.26 27.44
C GLU A 126 30.53 5.69 26.06
N ALA A 127 31.57 5.36 25.27
CA ALA A 127 31.42 4.76 23.95
C ALA A 127 30.86 3.32 23.99
N LEU A 128 31.00 2.61 25.10
CA LEU A 128 30.41 1.29 25.30
C LEU A 128 28.96 1.41 25.75
N GLU A 129 28.67 2.32 26.68
CA GLU A 129 27.31 2.65 27.14
C GLU A 129 26.39 3.05 25.99
N GLU A 130 26.85 3.97 25.13
CA GLU A 130 26.10 4.40 23.93
C GLU A 130 25.73 3.21 23.04
N ARG A 131 26.69 2.32 22.76
CA ARG A 131 26.47 1.14 21.90
C ARG A 131 25.52 0.13 22.51
N MET A 132 25.64 -0.11 23.82
CA MET A 132 24.73 -1.02 24.52
C MET A 132 23.28 -0.54 24.42
N ILE A 133 23.05 0.77 24.59
CA ILE A 133 21.71 1.34 24.44
C ILE A 133 21.26 1.32 22.97
N SER A 134 22.14 1.58 21.99
CA SER A 134 21.84 1.43 20.56
C SER A 134 21.38 0.01 20.20
N ILE A 135 22.03 -1.02 20.75
CA ILE A 135 21.63 -2.42 20.57
C ILE A 135 20.24 -2.67 21.16
N LEU A 136 19.95 -2.16 22.37
CA LEU A 136 18.62 -2.27 22.98
C LEU A 136 17.54 -1.58 22.15
N ILE A 137 17.83 -0.39 21.59
CA ILE A 137 16.90 0.30 20.68
C ILE A 137 16.60 -0.58 19.47
N ALA A 138 17.63 -1.15 18.83
CA ALA A 138 17.46 -2.02 17.67
C ALA A 138 16.61 -3.27 17.98
N ILE A 139 16.83 -3.90 19.14
CA ILE A 139 16.01 -5.03 19.61
C ILE A 139 14.56 -4.57 19.85
N ALA A 140 14.34 -3.41 20.49
CA ALA A 140 13.00 -2.89 20.75
C ALA A 140 12.23 -2.51 19.46
N ARG A 141 12.93 -1.98 18.43
CA ARG A 141 12.31 -1.66 17.12
C ARG A 141 11.93 -2.92 16.32
N HIS A 142 12.46 -4.09 16.70
CA HIS A 142 12.28 -5.33 15.96
C HIS A 142 10.84 -5.81 15.90
N SER A 143 10.20 -5.98 17.06
CA SER A 143 8.86 -6.59 17.17
C SER A 143 8.25 -6.27 18.53
N PRO A 144 6.91 -6.35 18.68
CA PRO A 144 6.26 -6.20 20.00
C PRO A 144 6.80 -7.18 21.04
N THR A 145 7.04 -8.44 20.63
CA THR A 145 7.62 -9.48 21.49
C THR A 145 9.01 -9.09 21.98
N ALA A 146 9.87 -8.55 21.11
CA ALA A 146 11.21 -8.11 21.51
C ALA A 146 11.17 -6.93 22.52
N SER A 147 10.22 -5.99 22.37
CA SER A 147 9.99 -4.94 23.38
C SER A 147 9.52 -5.51 24.72
N CYS A 148 8.67 -6.55 24.70
CA CYS A 148 8.23 -7.26 25.90
C CYS A 148 9.42 -7.84 26.67
N VAL A 149 10.28 -8.59 25.99
CA VAL A 149 11.47 -9.22 26.60
C VAL A 149 12.41 -8.18 27.24
N ILE A 150 12.53 -6.98 26.66
CA ILE A 150 13.31 -5.89 27.26
C ILE A 150 12.66 -5.39 28.57
N MET A 151 11.33 -5.22 28.58
CA MET A 151 10.59 -4.77 29.77
C MET A 151 10.62 -5.83 30.89
N ASP A 152 10.51 -7.11 30.53
CA ASP A 152 10.52 -8.23 31.47
C ASP A 152 11.93 -8.51 32.04
N CYS A 153 13.00 -8.03 31.38
CA CYS A 153 14.37 -8.20 31.83
C CYS A 153 14.62 -7.45 33.16
N PRO A 154 14.85 -8.14 34.29
CA PRO A 154 14.87 -7.51 35.59
C PRO A 154 15.98 -6.46 35.72
N ARG A 155 15.64 -5.29 36.27
CA ARG A 155 16.51 -4.12 36.54
C ARG A 155 17.10 -3.41 35.31
N LEU A 156 16.96 -3.94 34.09
CA LEU A 156 17.61 -3.37 32.90
C LEU A 156 17.22 -1.90 32.67
N ILE A 157 15.93 -1.60 32.66
CA ILE A 157 15.42 -0.22 32.48
C ILE A 157 15.83 0.67 33.65
N GLN A 158 15.78 0.16 34.89
CA GLN A 158 16.16 0.93 36.08
C GLN A 158 17.63 1.37 36.03
N ILE A 159 18.54 0.52 35.54
CA ILE A 159 19.95 0.85 35.37
C ILE A 159 20.15 1.95 34.33
N VAL A 160 19.46 1.86 33.18
CA VAL A 160 19.51 2.90 32.13
C VAL A 160 19.05 4.25 32.71
N VAL A 161 17.97 4.26 33.49
CA VAL A 161 17.45 5.46 34.15
C VAL A 161 18.42 6.02 35.19
N HIS A 162 18.96 5.16 36.04
CA HIS A 162 19.94 5.55 37.06
C HIS A 162 21.19 6.19 36.43
N ARG A 163 21.73 5.61 35.35
CA ARG A 163 22.89 6.17 34.64
C ARG A 163 22.59 7.51 33.96
N PHE A 164 21.38 7.71 33.45
CA PHE A 164 20.94 9.00 32.93
C PHE A 164 20.98 10.10 34.00
N SER A 165 20.55 9.79 35.23
CA SER A 165 20.48 10.74 36.34
C SER A 165 21.80 10.99 37.09
N MET A 166 22.70 10.00 37.18
CA MET A 166 23.96 10.10 37.96
C MET A 166 25.02 11.01 37.33
N LYS A 167 25.14 11.04 36.00
CA LYS A 167 26.15 11.85 35.31
C LYS A 167 25.77 13.33 35.39
N SER A 168 26.59 14.11 36.09
CA SER A 168 26.38 15.54 36.43
C SER A 168 25.60 16.32 35.37
N SER A 169 24.64 17.13 35.83
CA SER A 169 23.62 17.76 34.97
C SER A 169 24.15 18.75 33.91
N MET A 170 25.46 19.04 33.88
CA MET A 170 26.05 20.04 33.00
C MET A 170 26.52 19.50 31.65
N GLU A 171 26.83 18.19 31.52
CA GLU A 171 27.32 17.63 30.25
C GLU A 171 26.29 16.70 29.60
N ILE A 172 25.91 17.05 28.37
CA ILE A 172 24.96 16.29 27.55
C ILE A 172 25.75 15.30 26.71
N GLN A 173 25.63 14.01 27.03
CA GLN A 173 26.32 12.92 26.33
C GLN A 173 25.38 12.21 25.33
N PRO A 174 25.90 11.62 24.24
CA PRO A 174 25.11 10.81 23.31
C PRO A 174 24.31 9.68 23.98
N SER A 175 24.85 9.05 25.02
CA SER A 175 24.15 7.98 25.76
C SER A 175 22.86 8.46 26.44
N LYS A 176 22.80 9.74 26.87
CA LYS A 176 21.57 10.34 27.42
C LYS A 176 20.48 10.44 26.35
N ILE A 177 20.85 10.84 25.12
CA ILE A 177 19.93 10.92 23.98
C ILE A 177 19.38 9.53 23.63
N LYS A 178 20.27 8.53 23.56
CA LYS A 178 19.88 7.14 23.29
C LYS A 178 19.01 6.55 24.41
N SER A 179 19.25 6.90 25.68
CA SER A 179 18.41 6.46 26.81
C SER A 179 16.96 6.92 26.67
N VAL A 180 16.75 8.19 26.33
CA VAL A 180 15.40 8.74 26.08
C VAL A 180 14.78 8.08 24.84
N THR A 181 15.58 7.85 23.79
CA THR A 181 15.14 7.15 22.57
C THR A 181 14.63 5.74 22.87
N LEU A 182 15.36 4.98 23.70
CA LEU A 182 14.95 3.62 24.11
C LEU A 182 13.60 3.64 24.82
N LEU A 183 13.43 4.51 25.81
CA LEU A 183 12.18 4.63 26.55
C LEU A 183 11.01 5.06 25.67
N ARG A 184 11.26 5.96 24.72
CA ARG A 184 10.26 6.34 23.72
C ARG A 184 9.83 5.15 22.88
N VAL A 185 10.77 4.38 22.33
CA VAL A 185 10.46 3.19 21.53
C VAL A 185 9.66 2.16 22.33
N LEU A 186 10.03 1.93 23.59
CA LEU A 186 9.28 1.03 24.48
C LEU A 186 7.87 1.57 24.78
N ALA A 187 7.74 2.86 25.09
CA ALA A 187 6.43 3.49 25.31
C ALA A 187 5.55 3.44 24.05
N GLN A 188 6.11 3.66 22.86
CA GLN A 188 5.38 3.57 21.58
C GLN A 188 4.88 2.14 21.30
N SER A 189 5.58 1.11 21.78
CA SER A 189 5.24 -0.29 21.48
C SER A 189 3.97 -0.80 22.17
N ASN A 190 3.67 -0.35 23.40
CA ASN A 190 2.47 -0.77 24.13
C ASN A 190 2.05 0.28 25.16
N ARG A 191 0.75 0.59 25.21
CA ARG A 191 0.15 1.48 26.21
C ARG A 191 0.50 1.07 27.64
N LYS A 192 0.53 -0.23 27.96
CA LYS A 192 0.88 -0.76 29.29
C LYS A 192 2.27 -0.31 29.73
N TYR A 193 3.27 -0.37 28.84
CA TYR A 193 4.64 0.03 29.15
C TYR A 193 4.74 1.55 29.37
N CYS A 194 4.02 2.33 28.57
CA CYS A 194 3.93 3.77 28.78
C CYS A 194 3.39 4.10 30.19
N ILE A 195 2.30 3.45 30.61
CA ILE A 195 1.72 3.64 31.95
C ILE A 195 2.71 3.20 33.06
N GLU A 196 3.40 2.08 32.88
CA GLU A 196 4.40 1.59 33.83
C GLU A 196 5.55 2.58 34.03
N LEU A 197 6.10 3.12 32.93
CA LEU A 197 7.15 4.14 32.95
C LEU A 197 6.70 5.47 33.57
N ILE A 198 5.41 5.80 33.47
CA ILE A 198 4.84 6.98 34.13
C ILE A 198 4.72 6.72 35.65
N ARG A 199 4.16 5.56 36.05
CA ARG A 199 3.97 5.19 37.46
C ARG A 199 5.30 5.07 38.23
N SER A 200 6.37 4.63 37.58
CA SER A 200 7.70 4.56 38.17
C SER A 200 8.39 5.93 38.34
N GLY A 201 7.79 7.03 37.84
CA GLY A 201 8.42 8.35 37.80
C GLY A 201 9.54 8.49 36.77
N THR A 202 9.75 7.46 35.93
CA THR A 202 10.83 7.43 34.93
C THR A 202 10.65 8.49 33.85
N VAL A 203 9.43 8.69 33.35
CA VAL A 203 9.15 9.73 32.33
C VAL A 203 9.52 11.11 32.86
N HIS A 204 9.10 11.45 34.09
CA HIS A 204 9.41 12.76 34.69
C HIS A 204 10.92 12.98 34.86
N ALA A 205 11.65 11.96 35.32
CA ALA A 205 13.12 12.04 35.44
C ALA A 205 13.81 12.30 34.09
N MET A 206 13.28 11.72 33.00
CA MET A 206 13.88 11.79 31.66
C MET A 206 13.61 13.10 30.93
N ILE A 207 12.45 13.73 31.19
CA ILE A 207 12.06 14.99 30.56
C ILE A 207 12.39 16.22 31.43
N TRP A 208 13.00 16.03 32.61
CA TRP A 208 13.30 17.10 33.57
C TRP A 208 13.96 18.35 32.96
N GLN A 209 14.78 18.19 31.92
CA GLN A 209 15.45 19.31 31.26
C GLN A 209 14.48 20.27 30.54
N LEU A 210 13.31 19.80 30.12
CA LEU A 210 12.29 20.65 29.50
C LEU A 210 11.70 21.69 30.47
N TYR A 211 11.78 21.43 31.78
CA TYR A 211 11.31 22.35 32.83
C TYR A 211 12.31 23.47 33.13
N GLN A 212 13.56 23.35 32.68
CA GLN A 212 14.52 24.42 32.90
C GLN A 212 14.10 25.66 32.08
N PRO A 213 14.15 26.87 32.66
CA PRO A 213 13.78 28.08 31.93
C PRO A 213 14.67 28.22 30.70
N ALA A 214 14.05 28.38 29.54
CA ALA A 214 14.77 28.48 28.29
C ALA A 214 15.75 29.66 28.36
N TYR A 215 17.04 29.37 28.15
CA TYR A 215 18.06 30.39 27.95
C TYR A 215 17.61 31.35 26.85
N SER A 216 17.93 32.64 26.95
CA SER A 216 17.76 33.52 25.79
C SER A 216 18.52 32.94 24.59
N LEU A 217 18.03 33.18 23.37
CA LEU A 217 18.68 32.65 22.16
C LEU A 217 20.18 33.01 22.13
N ASP A 218 20.54 34.20 22.65
CA ASP A 218 21.91 34.68 22.79
C ASP A 218 22.77 33.92 23.82
N GLN A 219 22.16 33.38 24.87
CA GLN A 219 22.86 32.54 25.85
C GLN A 219 23.04 31.12 25.33
N TRP A 220 22.04 30.62 24.60
CA TRP A 220 22.12 29.29 23.98
C TRP A 220 23.20 29.25 22.87
N THR A 221 23.28 30.27 22.02
CA THR A 221 24.32 30.36 20.97
C THR A 221 25.75 30.42 21.54
N LYS A 222 25.92 31.01 22.73
CA LYS A 222 27.23 31.08 23.44
C LYS A 222 27.74 29.73 23.96
N LEU A 223 26.91 28.68 24.00
CA LEU A 223 27.33 27.34 24.41
C LEU A 223 28.24 26.64 23.38
N GLY A 224 28.27 27.15 22.14
CA GLY A 224 29.01 26.56 21.03
C GLY A 224 28.21 25.50 20.28
N LYS A 225 28.54 25.34 18.99
CA LYS A 225 27.76 24.55 18.02
C LYS A 225 27.51 23.10 18.44
N GLU A 226 28.52 22.42 18.99
CA GLU A 226 28.41 21.01 19.37
C GLU A 226 27.48 20.82 20.58
N ARG A 227 27.55 21.71 21.57
CA ARG A 227 26.64 21.69 22.72
C ARG A 227 25.21 22.02 22.30
N CYS A 228 25.00 22.99 21.40
CA CYS A 228 23.68 23.27 20.84
C CYS A 228 23.11 22.06 20.09
N ARG A 229 23.96 21.36 19.31
CA ARG A 229 23.55 20.13 18.61
C ARG A 229 23.10 19.06 19.60
N LEU A 230 23.94 18.72 20.58
CA LEU A 230 23.63 17.68 21.57
C LEU A 230 22.40 18.05 22.43
N SER A 231 22.29 19.32 22.84
CA SER A 231 21.13 19.86 23.54
C SER A 231 19.86 19.76 22.71
N SER A 232 19.90 20.17 21.44
CA SER A 232 18.75 20.10 20.54
C SER A 232 18.29 18.66 20.32
N SER A 233 19.22 17.74 20.08
CA SER A 233 18.91 16.31 19.90
C SER A 233 18.29 15.69 21.15
N LEU A 234 18.76 16.05 22.35
CA LEU A 234 18.18 15.57 23.60
C LEU A 234 16.76 16.13 23.83
N MET A 235 16.57 17.44 23.61
CA MET A 235 15.25 18.08 23.71
C MET A 235 14.25 17.48 22.72
N ILE A 236 14.67 17.20 21.48
CA ILE A 236 13.85 16.54 20.46
C ILE A 236 13.35 15.18 20.95
N GLU A 237 14.24 14.30 21.44
CA GLU A 237 13.81 12.98 21.93
C GLU A 237 12.95 13.08 23.20
N GLN A 238 13.18 14.06 24.07
CA GLN A 238 12.31 14.32 25.24
C GLN A 238 10.92 14.78 24.83
N LEU A 239 10.81 15.69 23.85
CA LEU A 239 9.54 16.14 23.28
C LEU A 239 8.80 14.97 22.61
N ARG A 240 9.52 14.11 21.89
CA ARG A 240 8.94 12.90 21.27
C ARG A 240 8.44 11.90 22.31
N LEU A 241 9.19 11.66 23.39
CA LEU A 241 8.73 10.82 24.51
C LEU A 241 7.47 11.39 25.15
N TRP A 242 7.43 12.70 25.39
CA TRP A 242 6.25 13.36 25.94
C TRP A 242 5.06 13.30 24.97
N ARG A 243 5.29 13.52 23.66
CA ARG A 243 4.28 13.33 22.61
C ARG A 243 3.64 11.95 22.67
N THR A 244 4.44 10.88 22.76
CA THR A 244 3.92 9.51 22.88
C THR A 244 3.04 9.33 24.12
N CYS A 245 3.38 9.93 25.26
CA CYS A 245 2.54 9.87 26.45
C CYS A 245 1.18 10.57 26.23
N ILE A 246 1.19 11.75 25.57
CA ILE A 246 -0.01 12.52 25.22
C ILE A 246 -0.89 11.74 24.22
N GLU A 247 -0.27 11.05 23.26
CA GLU A 247 -0.95 10.20 22.28
C GLU A 247 -1.66 9.01 22.94
N TYR A 248 -1.26 8.56 24.13
CA TYR A 248 -2.02 7.61 24.96
C TYR A 248 -2.99 8.26 25.96
N GLY A 249 -2.95 9.59 26.09
CA GLY A 249 -3.86 10.37 26.94
C GLY A 249 -3.34 10.65 28.34
N TYR A 250 -2.02 10.59 28.54
CA TYR A 250 -1.36 10.87 29.81
C TYR A 250 -0.41 12.07 29.69
N CYS A 251 -0.01 12.64 30.84
CA CYS A 251 0.97 13.72 30.93
C CYS A 251 0.56 15.02 30.19
N VAL A 252 -0.73 15.26 29.98
CA VAL A 252 -1.28 16.51 29.43
C VAL A 252 -1.11 17.65 30.45
N SER A 253 -1.26 17.32 31.73
CA SER A 253 -1.04 18.21 32.87
C SER A 253 0.34 18.89 32.89
N LEU A 254 1.38 18.26 32.32
CA LEU A 254 2.74 18.82 32.29
C LEU A 254 2.87 20.07 31.42
N PHE A 255 1.88 20.33 30.56
CA PHE A 255 1.91 21.47 29.65
C PHE A 255 2.00 22.82 30.38
N SER A 256 1.30 22.99 31.50
CA SER A 256 1.32 24.27 32.26
C SER A 256 2.72 24.67 32.70
N ASP A 257 3.53 23.68 33.06
CA ASP A 257 4.86 23.88 33.62
C ASP A 257 5.91 24.07 32.52
N ILE A 258 5.73 23.40 31.37
CA ILE A 258 6.67 23.38 30.26
C ILE A 258 6.39 24.52 29.26
N PHE A 259 5.16 25.04 29.18
CA PHE A 259 4.74 26.01 28.16
C PHE A 259 5.62 27.26 28.09
N HIS A 260 6.02 27.82 29.25
CA HIS A 260 6.87 29.02 29.27
C HIS A 260 8.23 28.77 28.60
N SER A 261 8.82 27.60 28.83
CA SER A 261 10.06 27.18 28.18
C SER A 261 9.88 26.86 26.70
N LEU A 262 8.69 26.42 26.27
CA LEU A 262 8.37 26.17 24.86
C LEU A 262 8.21 27.45 24.03
N CYS A 263 7.72 28.53 24.62
CA CYS A 263 7.45 29.79 23.90
C CYS A 263 8.65 30.31 23.10
N LEU A 264 9.88 30.08 23.56
CA LEU A 264 11.09 30.43 22.82
C LEU A 264 11.16 29.71 21.46
N TRP A 265 10.81 28.42 21.44
CA TRP A 265 10.90 27.55 20.26
C TRP A 265 9.67 27.65 19.35
N LEU A 266 8.56 28.21 19.86
CA LEU A 266 7.34 28.44 19.10
C LEU A 266 7.37 29.75 18.30
N ASN A 267 8.23 30.72 18.64
CA ASN A 267 8.29 31.98 17.88
C ASN A 267 9.29 31.88 16.71
N PRO A 268 8.96 32.47 15.55
CA PRO A 268 9.94 32.60 14.47
C PRO A 268 11.11 33.47 14.94
N PRO A 269 12.35 33.15 14.54
CA PRO A 269 13.53 33.84 15.05
C PRO A 269 13.75 35.21 14.40
N SER A 270 14.32 36.15 15.16
CA SER A 270 14.67 37.50 14.66
C SER A 270 15.86 37.47 13.69
N MET A 271 15.68 38.06 12.51
CA MET A 271 16.57 37.94 11.34
C MET A 271 18.02 38.43 11.52
N GLU A 272 18.26 39.46 12.35
CA GLU A 272 19.59 40.11 12.47
C GLU A 272 20.70 39.18 13.00
N LYS A 273 20.35 38.03 13.60
CA LYS A 273 21.29 37.11 14.28
C LYS A 273 21.39 35.71 13.66
N LEU A 274 20.69 35.47 12.54
CA LEU A 274 20.47 34.11 12.00
C LEU A 274 21.60 33.54 11.13
N PRO A 275 22.30 34.33 10.27
CA PRO A 275 23.35 33.78 9.42
C PRO A 275 24.69 33.57 10.14
N GLU A 276 24.94 34.30 11.23
CA GLU A 276 26.27 34.41 11.83
C GLU A 276 26.71 33.14 12.60
N ASN A 277 25.75 32.36 13.11
CA ASN A 277 26.04 31.26 14.05
C ASN A 277 25.85 29.83 13.50
N ASN A 278 25.27 29.64 12.30
CA ASN A 278 25.01 28.30 11.72
C ASN A 278 24.20 27.31 12.61
N ILE A 279 23.31 27.80 13.48
CA ILE A 279 22.49 26.98 14.42
C ILE A 279 21.01 26.87 13.97
N MET A 280 20.67 27.38 12.78
CA MET A 280 19.31 27.42 12.26
C MET A 280 18.63 26.06 12.18
N ARG A 281 19.38 25.03 11.80
CA ARG A 281 18.88 23.66 11.70
C ARG A 281 18.43 23.13 13.06
N GLU A 282 19.23 23.33 14.09
CA GLU A 282 18.95 22.87 15.44
C GLU A 282 17.72 23.59 16.01
N LEU A 283 17.63 24.92 15.80
CA LEU A 283 16.46 25.71 16.20
C LEU A 283 15.18 25.20 15.53
N PHE A 284 15.17 25.10 14.20
CA PHE A 284 14.02 24.62 13.45
C PHE A 284 13.66 23.18 13.84
N SER A 285 14.65 22.33 14.12
CA SER A 285 14.38 20.95 14.56
C SER A 285 13.63 20.87 15.89
N ILE A 286 13.91 21.78 16.83
CA ILE A 286 13.16 21.87 18.08
C ILE A 286 11.75 22.43 17.82
N SER A 287 11.62 23.48 16.98
CA SER A 287 10.33 24.05 16.61
C SER A 287 9.39 23.03 15.96
N ILE A 288 9.90 22.18 15.06
CA ILE A 288 9.13 21.08 14.43
C ILE A 288 8.46 20.23 15.51
N GLU A 289 9.25 19.69 16.44
CA GLU A 289 8.76 18.76 17.45
C GLU A 289 7.86 19.46 18.48
N ALA A 290 8.12 20.73 18.80
CA ALA A 290 7.24 21.53 19.65
C ALA A 290 5.84 21.65 19.04
N TYR A 291 5.72 21.95 17.73
CA TYR A 291 4.43 22.01 17.05
C TYR A 291 3.75 20.64 16.92
N LEU A 292 4.52 19.55 16.77
CA LEU A 292 3.96 18.19 16.77
C LEU A 292 3.42 17.78 18.16
N VAL A 293 4.09 18.20 19.25
CA VAL A 293 3.55 18.04 20.61
C VAL A 293 2.27 18.84 20.79
N LEU A 294 2.23 20.09 20.31
CA LEU A 294 1.03 20.92 20.33
C LEU A 294 -0.13 20.29 19.54
N ALA A 295 0.15 19.66 18.39
CA ALA A 295 -0.84 18.91 17.62
C ALA A 295 -1.36 17.68 18.39
N ALA A 296 -0.48 16.91 19.03
CA ALA A 296 -0.88 15.77 19.86
C ALA A 296 -1.75 16.19 21.06
N LEU A 297 -1.42 17.32 21.69
CA LEU A 297 -2.27 17.91 22.73
C LEU A 297 -3.62 18.35 22.15
N ALA A 298 -3.65 18.96 20.96
CA ALA A 298 -4.88 19.38 20.30
C ALA A 298 -5.81 18.19 19.99
N CYS A 299 -5.23 17.02 19.68
CA CYS A 299 -5.95 15.73 19.60
C CYS A 299 -6.58 15.27 20.94
N ARG A 300 -6.39 15.97 22.05
CA ARG A 300 -7.02 15.71 23.35
C ARG A 300 -8.03 16.78 23.76
N LEU A 301 -8.30 17.76 22.89
CA LEU A 301 -9.36 18.75 23.13
C LEU A 301 -10.74 18.10 23.05
N PRO A 302 -11.65 18.39 23.99
CA PRO A 302 -13.06 18.05 23.83
C PRO A 302 -13.63 18.82 22.63
N LYS A 303 -14.65 18.27 21.97
CA LYS A 303 -15.32 18.95 20.85
C LYS A 303 -15.86 20.31 21.31
N PHE A 304 -15.55 21.37 20.56
CA PHE A 304 -15.76 22.75 21.00
C PHE A 304 -17.20 23.04 21.44
N HIS A 305 -18.19 22.53 20.70
CA HIS A 305 -19.61 22.78 20.97
C HIS A 305 -20.26 21.79 21.97
N SER A 306 -19.54 20.74 22.41
CA SER A 306 -20.08 19.74 23.35
C SER A 306 -20.13 20.22 24.81
N GLN A 307 -19.32 21.22 25.18
CA GLN A 307 -19.20 21.73 26.55
C GLN A 307 -20.46 22.44 27.08
N LYS A 308 -21.40 22.84 26.22
CA LYS A 308 -22.61 23.57 26.65
C LYS A 308 -23.71 22.68 27.24
N HIS A 309 -23.62 21.34 27.14
CA HIS A 309 -24.69 20.44 27.60
C HIS A 309 -24.46 19.73 28.94
N THR A 310 -23.28 19.82 29.54
CA THR A 310 -22.99 19.21 30.85
C THR A 310 -22.65 20.25 31.90
N GLY A 311 -23.62 21.12 32.20
CA GLY A 311 -23.68 21.73 33.52
C GLY A 311 -24.17 20.67 34.53
N ASN A 312 -23.38 20.41 35.57
CA ASN A 312 -23.80 19.73 36.81
C ASN A 312 -24.07 18.22 36.83
N GLN A 313 -23.32 17.38 36.11
CA GLN A 313 -23.17 15.98 36.53
C GLN A 313 -21.72 15.52 36.47
N ASN A 314 -21.22 15.10 37.63
CA ASN A 314 -19.90 14.51 37.84
C ASN A 314 -19.61 13.44 36.78
N THR A 315 -18.51 13.62 36.07
CA THR A 315 -17.87 12.68 35.15
C THR A 315 -17.56 11.36 35.87
N LYS A 316 -18.53 10.43 35.85
CA LYS A 316 -18.36 9.02 36.27
C LYS A 316 -18.39 8.02 35.10
N CYS A 317 -18.24 8.49 33.86
CA CYS A 317 -18.04 7.65 32.68
C CYS A 317 -16.76 8.04 31.93
N ALA A 318 -15.61 8.03 32.62
CA ALA A 318 -14.31 7.92 31.98
C ALA A 318 -13.64 6.68 32.57
N GLY A 319 -13.75 5.56 31.85
CA GLY A 319 -12.92 4.40 32.15
C GLY A 319 -11.45 4.77 31.96
N ASP A 320 -10.67 4.57 33.01
CA ASP A 320 -9.20 4.59 33.06
C ASP A 320 -8.48 5.91 32.71
N GLY A 321 -8.39 6.82 33.70
CA GLY A 321 -7.27 7.76 33.90
C GLY A 321 -6.88 8.72 32.76
N THR A 322 -7.69 8.89 31.72
CA THR A 322 -7.34 9.68 30.53
C THR A 322 -7.53 11.17 30.82
N GLU A 323 -6.46 11.96 30.71
CA GLU A 323 -6.49 13.40 30.94
C GLU A 323 -7.11 14.14 29.73
N SER A 324 -8.10 15.00 29.96
CA SER A 324 -8.69 15.87 28.93
C SER A 324 -8.03 17.24 28.91
N TRP A 325 -7.78 17.80 27.73
CA TRP A 325 -7.17 19.14 27.60
C TRP A 325 -8.20 20.28 27.59
N SER A 326 -7.75 21.53 27.78
CA SER A 326 -8.61 22.72 27.90
C SER A 326 -8.43 23.70 26.73
N TRP A 327 -9.54 24.21 26.21
CA TRP A 327 -9.58 25.25 25.18
C TRP A 327 -8.94 26.58 25.60
N SER A 328 -8.72 26.82 26.90
CA SER A 328 -8.08 28.05 27.41
C SER A 328 -6.66 28.27 26.89
N TYR A 329 -5.95 27.20 26.52
CA TYR A 329 -4.56 27.27 26.06
C TYR A 329 -4.41 27.35 24.54
N VAL A 330 -5.50 27.22 23.79
CA VAL A 330 -5.48 27.07 22.33
C VAL A 330 -5.22 28.41 21.63
N ILE A 331 -5.78 29.51 22.12
CA ILE A 331 -5.62 30.83 21.48
C ILE A 331 -4.13 31.23 21.36
N PRO A 332 -3.31 31.19 22.43
CA PRO A 332 -1.88 31.46 22.31
C PRO A 332 -1.18 30.57 21.29
N MET A 333 -1.52 29.29 21.19
CA MET A 333 -0.88 28.37 20.24
C MET A 333 -1.20 28.74 18.79
N VAL A 334 -2.47 29.05 18.52
CA VAL A 334 -2.91 29.48 17.19
C VAL A 334 -2.22 30.80 16.82
N ASP A 335 -2.11 31.75 17.74
CA ASP A 335 -1.41 33.01 17.49
C ASP A 335 0.08 32.80 17.17
N HIS A 336 0.78 31.88 17.86
CA HIS A 336 2.15 31.52 17.48
C HIS A 336 2.21 30.85 16.11
N GLY A 337 1.25 29.99 15.78
CA GLY A 337 1.14 29.38 14.45
C GLY A 337 0.95 30.43 13.35
N ILE A 338 0.08 31.43 13.57
CA ILE A 338 -0.17 32.54 12.64
C ILE A 338 1.11 33.35 12.38
N LYS A 339 1.93 33.63 13.41
CA LYS A 339 3.23 34.32 13.22
C LYS A 339 4.16 33.57 12.26
N TRP A 340 4.14 32.24 12.24
CA TRP A 340 4.91 31.46 11.26
C TRP A 340 4.35 31.56 9.85
N ILE A 341 3.02 31.70 9.69
CA ILE A 341 2.38 31.95 8.39
C ILE A 341 2.78 33.33 7.87
N GLU A 342 2.72 34.36 8.73
CA GLU A 342 3.16 35.72 8.40
C GLU A 342 4.63 35.75 7.94
N TRP A 343 5.49 34.99 8.62
CA TRP A 343 6.92 34.92 8.31
C TRP A 343 7.22 34.26 6.95
N MET A 344 6.29 33.49 6.35
CA MET A 344 6.54 32.79 5.07
C MET A 344 6.76 33.71 3.86
N ASN A 345 6.18 34.91 3.88
CA ASN A 345 6.30 35.90 2.80
C ASN A 345 7.36 36.96 3.09
N ASP A 346 8.11 36.82 4.18
CA ASP A 346 9.26 37.68 4.46
C ASP A 346 10.26 37.53 3.30
N SER A 347 10.79 38.66 2.81
CA SER A 347 11.88 38.72 1.84
C SER A 347 13.04 37.78 2.19
N CYS A 348 13.22 37.48 3.47
CA CYS A 348 14.23 36.54 3.97
C CYS A 348 13.94 35.07 3.62
N VAL A 349 12.68 34.68 3.43
CA VAL A 349 12.34 33.32 2.98
C VAL A 349 12.73 33.12 1.52
N SER A 350 12.70 34.17 0.68
CA SER A 350 13.23 34.09 -0.69
C SER A 350 14.71 33.71 -0.71
N TRP A 351 15.47 34.14 0.32
CA TRP A 351 16.84 33.67 0.51
C TRP A 351 16.94 32.16 0.75
N PHE A 352 15.92 31.42 1.17
CA PHE A 352 16.05 29.95 1.17
C PHE A 352 15.81 29.34 -0.23
N PHE A 353 15.09 30.05 -1.11
CA PHE A 353 14.75 29.59 -2.47
C PHE A 353 15.73 30.07 -3.57
N GLU A 354 16.43 31.18 -3.37
CA GLU A 354 17.34 31.81 -4.35
C GLU A 354 18.74 31.17 -4.44
N SER A 355 18.87 29.90 -4.77
CA SER A 355 20.02 29.38 -5.56
C SER A 355 19.83 27.92 -5.93
N GLN A 356 19.70 27.63 -7.22
CA GLN A 356 20.11 26.32 -7.75
C GLN A 356 21.08 26.46 -8.94
N SER A 357 21.55 27.67 -9.26
CA SER A 357 22.59 27.89 -10.27
C SER A 357 23.99 27.79 -9.67
N GLY A 358 24.50 26.56 -9.53
CA GLY A 358 25.92 26.30 -9.78
C GLY A 358 26.87 25.97 -8.61
N LYS A 359 26.50 26.05 -7.32
CA LYS A 359 27.32 25.51 -6.20
C LYS A 359 26.44 24.91 -5.09
N LYS A 360 26.74 23.67 -4.69
CA LYS A 360 26.09 22.96 -3.57
C LYS A 360 26.43 23.63 -2.24
N ASN A 361 25.53 24.47 -1.72
CA ASN A 361 25.57 24.90 -0.32
C ASN A 361 24.72 23.93 0.51
N ASP A 362 25.26 22.77 0.88
CA ASP A 362 24.55 21.71 1.63
C ASP A 362 23.86 22.23 2.90
N LEU A 363 24.47 23.21 3.59
CA LEU A 363 23.90 23.84 4.79
C LEU A 363 22.61 24.63 4.52
N ARG A 364 22.52 25.31 3.37
CA ARG A 364 21.33 26.09 2.99
C ARG A 364 20.19 25.14 2.63
N THR A 365 20.49 24.05 1.91
CA THR A 365 19.51 23.00 1.58
C THR A 365 19.00 22.29 2.82
N GLN A 366 19.86 21.96 3.79
CA GLN A 366 19.45 21.35 5.06
C GLN A 366 18.60 22.29 5.93
N SER A 367 18.91 23.59 5.92
CA SER A 367 18.14 24.61 6.65
C SER A 367 16.76 24.85 6.01
N LEU A 368 16.70 24.93 4.67
CA LEU A 368 15.44 24.98 3.92
C LEU A 368 14.58 23.74 4.20
N MET A 369 15.17 22.54 4.17
CA MET A 369 14.45 21.31 4.50
C MET A 369 13.86 21.38 5.91
N SER A 370 14.63 21.81 6.90
CA SER A 370 14.17 21.94 8.29
C SER A 370 13.06 22.99 8.41
N LEU A 371 13.16 24.10 7.68
CA LEU A 371 12.13 25.13 7.65
C LEU A 371 10.80 24.61 7.04
N LEU A 372 10.87 23.87 5.94
CA LEU A 372 9.68 23.25 5.33
C LEU A 372 8.98 22.28 6.28
N TRP A 373 9.74 21.55 7.10
CA TRP A 373 9.17 20.71 8.15
C TRP A 373 8.47 21.53 9.25
N VAL A 374 9.03 22.69 9.65
CA VAL A 374 8.36 23.59 10.61
C VAL A 374 7.00 24.00 10.05
N TYR A 375 6.96 24.47 8.81
CA TYR A 375 5.70 24.84 8.16
C TYR A 375 4.71 23.67 8.10
N SER A 376 5.15 22.47 7.72
CA SER A 376 4.30 21.29 7.74
C SER A 376 3.72 20.99 9.13
N SER A 377 4.54 21.08 10.19
CA SER A 377 4.10 20.86 11.57
C SER A 377 3.13 21.94 12.08
N VAL A 378 3.32 23.21 11.70
CA VAL A 378 2.42 24.32 12.03
C VAL A 378 1.06 24.12 11.35
N MET A 379 1.06 23.84 10.04
CA MET A 379 -0.18 23.58 9.30
C MET A 379 -0.95 22.39 9.87
N HIS A 380 -0.24 21.33 10.26
CA HIS A 380 -0.84 20.17 10.89
C HIS A 380 -1.49 20.51 12.24
N MET A 381 -0.76 21.21 13.12
CA MET A 381 -1.28 21.64 14.42
C MET A 381 -2.55 22.46 14.26
N LEU A 382 -2.55 23.44 13.35
CA LEU A 382 -3.74 24.25 13.06
C LEU A 382 -4.89 23.41 12.52
N SER A 383 -4.63 22.49 11.59
CA SER A 383 -5.65 21.59 11.03
C SER A 383 -6.31 20.72 12.11
N VAL A 384 -5.52 20.17 13.04
CA VAL A 384 -6.04 19.36 14.16
C VAL A 384 -6.89 20.21 15.10
N VAL A 385 -6.48 21.45 15.41
CA VAL A 385 -7.29 22.38 16.21
C VAL A 385 -8.63 22.66 15.53
N LEU A 386 -8.64 22.91 14.22
CA LEU A 386 -9.87 23.15 13.45
C LEU A 386 -10.79 21.92 13.40
N GLU A 387 -10.23 20.72 13.22
CA GLU A 387 -11.00 19.47 13.23
C GLU A 387 -11.78 19.27 14.55
N ARG A 388 -11.25 19.80 15.66
CA ARG A 388 -11.90 19.76 16.99
C ARG A 388 -13.00 20.79 17.20
N VAL A 389 -13.09 21.80 16.32
CA VAL A 389 -14.21 22.75 16.28
C VAL A 389 -15.44 22.11 15.64
N GLY A 390 -15.25 21.30 14.58
CA GLY A 390 -16.34 20.69 13.82
C GLY A 390 -17.10 19.56 14.57
N PRO A 391 -18.32 19.22 14.12
CA PRO A 391 -19.17 18.20 14.76
C PRO A 391 -18.55 16.79 14.73
N ASP A 392 -19.09 15.86 15.53
CA ASP A 392 -18.63 14.47 15.58
C ASP A 392 -18.95 13.72 14.27
N ASN A 393 -17.90 13.26 13.58
CA ASN A 393 -17.99 12.45 12.36
C ASN A 393 -18.45 11.00 12.62
N ALA A 394 -18.61 10.60 13.88
CA ALA A 394 -18.80 9.19 14.26
C ALA A 394 -20.27 8.70 14.30
N ILE A 395 -21.25 9.56 13.99
CA ILE A 395 -22.68 9.18 13.97
C ILE A 395 -23.26 9.48 12.59
N ASN A 396 -22.90 8.66 11.61
CA ASN A 396 -23.59 8.62 10.31
C ASN A 396 -24.83 7.74 10.45
N SER A 397 -25.98 8.31 10.81
CA SER A 397 -27.31 7.73 10.49
C SER A 397 -28.52 8.65 10.76
N SER A 398 -28.36 9.95 11.00
CA SER A 398 -29.50 10.86 11.05
C SER A 398 -29.19 12.13 10.26
N ASP A 399 -29.95 12.33 9.21
CA ASP A 399 -29.93 13.41 8.21
C ASP A 399 -30.31 14.80 8.79
N ASP A 400 -30.13 14.99 10.09
CA ASP A 400 -30.32 16.29 10.74
C ASP A 400 -28.96 17.00 10.76
N GLY A 401 -28.74 17.83 9.74
CA GLY A 401 -27.54 18.63 9.55
C GLY A 401 -27.19 19.40 10.82
N LYS A 402 -26.11 18.96 11.49
CA LYS A 402 -25.54 19.67 12.65
C LYS A 402 -24.86 20.95 12.16
N SER A 403 -25.66 21.97 11.91
CA SER A 403 -25.18 23.32 11.68
C SER A 403 -24.44 23.86 12.89
N LEU A 404 -23.35 24.60 12.67
CA LEU A 404 -22.60 25.22 13.77
C LEU A 404 -23.30 26.53 14.20
N PRO A 405 -23.52 26.76 15.51
CA PRO A 405 -24.25 27.94 15.98
C PRO A 405 -23.45 29.25 15.85
N TRP A 406 -22.12 29.17 15.89
CA TRP A 406 -21.19 30.29 15.70
C TRP A 406 -19.76 29.74 15.50
N LEU A 407 -18.89 30.53 14.85
CA LEU A 407 -17.49 30.16 14.59
C LEU A 407 -16.54 30.92 15.53
N PRO A 408 -15.49 30.29 16.09
CA PRO A 408 -14.46 30.99 16.85
C PRO A 408 -13.70 32.00 15.98
N GLU A 409 -13.35 33.17 16.53
CA GLU A 409 -12.68 34.27 15.80
C GLU A 409 -11.34 33.89 15.17
N PHE A 410 -10.64 32.90 15.72
CA PHE A 410 -9.36 32.46 15.18
C PHE A 410 -9.50 31.70 13.86
N VAL A 411 -10.65 31.08 13.56
CA VAL A 411 -10.87 30.34 12.31
C VAL A 411 -10.83 31.28 11.08
N PRO A 412 -11.64 32.36 11.01
CA PRO A 412 -11.53 33.31 9.91
C PRO A 412 -10.20 34.06 9.93
N LYS A 413 -9.60 34.31 11.11
CA LYS A 413 -8.26 34.93 11.22
C LYS A 413 -7.19 34.11 10.48
N ILE A 414 -7.16 32.79 10.64
CA ILE A 414 -6.23 31.91 9.92
C ILE A 414 -6.50 31.96 8.40
N GLY A 415 -7.77 31.87 8.00
CA GLY A 415 -8.15 31.91 6.58
C GLY A 415 -7.78 33.23 5.89
N LEU A 416 -8.04 34.37 6.54
CA LEU A 416 -7.66 35.69 6.04
C LEU A 416 -6.14 35.83 5.92
N GLU A 417 -5.37 35.27 6.85
CA GLU A 417 -3.91 35.32 6.79
C GLU A 417 -3.35 34.52 5.60
N ILE A 418 -3.90 33.34 5.33
CA ILE A 418 -3.53 32.53 4.14
C ILE A 418 -3.78 33.31 2.84
N ILE A 419 -4.88 34.07 2.76
CA ILE A 419 -5.22 34.90 1.59
C ILE A 419 -4.23 36.07 1.48
N ARG A 420 -4.00 36.81 2.57
CA ARG A 420 -3.10 37.98 2.60
C ARG A 420 -1.68 37.65 2.18
N GLN A 421 -1.19 36.47 2.54
CA GLN A 421 0.17 36.04 2.21
C GLN A 421 0.33 35.54 0.76
N GLY A 422 -0.75 35.43 0.00
CA GLY A 422 -0.69 35.20 -1.44
C GLY A 422 0.00 33.88 -1.84
N PHE A 423 -0.14 32.82 -1.05
CA PHE A 423 0.54 31.53 -1.30
C PHE A 423 0.14 30.87 -2.62
N PHE A 424 -1.05 31.21 -3.13
CA PHE A 424 -1.62 30.73 -4.38
C PHE A 424 -1.72 31.89 -5.37
N SER A 425 -1.34 31.64 -6.62
CA SER A 425 -1.42 32.62 -7.69
C SER A 425 -2.86 32.97 -8.05
N SER A 426 -3.76 32.00 -8.00
CA SER A 426 -5.16 32.17 -8.41
C SER A 426 -6.01 32.99 -7.43
N LEU A 427 -5.58 33.11 -6.17
CA LEU A 427 -6.23 33.92 -5.14
C LEU A 427 -5.92 35.43 -5.30
N ASN A 428 -4.87 35.79 -6.06
CA ASN A 428 -4.37 37.16 -6.18
C ASN A 428 -4.87 37.91 -7.43
N GLY A 429 -5.75 37.30 -8.24
CA GLY A 429 -6.17 37.79 -9.56
C GLY A 429 -6.93 39.12 -9.62
N SER A 430 -7.03 39.88 -8.53
CA SER A 430 -7.66 41.20 -8.49
C SER A 430 -6.76 42.35 -8.02
N ILE A 431 -5.48 42.10 -7.67
CA ILE A 431 -4.55 43.15 -7.22
C ILE A 431 -3.44 43.28 -8.25
N ASP A 432 -3.80 43.80 -9.42
CA ASP A 432 -2.87 44.11 -10.49
C ASP A 432 -2.22 45.48 -10.21
N ASN A 433 -1.26 45.51 -9.29
CA ASN A 433 -0.34 46.64 -9.16
C ASN A 433 0.99 46.23 -9.80
N GLY A 434 1.15 46.63 -11.07
CA GLY A 434 2.32 46.33 -11.87
C GLY A 434 3.63 46.76 -11.20
N THR A 435 4.56 45.81 -11.10
CA THR A 435 6.00 45.92 -11.39
C THR A 435 6.67 44.59 -11.03
N ASP A 436 7.39 44.01 -11.99
CA ASP A 436 8.41 42.94 -11.86
C ASP A 436 8.10 41.62 -11.10
N SER A 437 6.86 41.36 -10.66
CA SER A 437 6.47 40.09 -10.00
C SER A 437 6.45 38.85 -10.91
N ALA A 438 6.58 39.02 -12.24
CA ALA A 438 6.51 37.90 -13.20
C ALA A 438 7.64 36.86 -13.08
N ARG A 439 8.69 37.12 -12.27
CA ARG A 439 9.81 36.20 -12.05
C ARG A 439 9.70 35.32 -10.81
N VAL A 440 8.79 35.61 -9.87
CA VAL A 440 8.69 34.87 -8.61
C VAL A 440 7.32 34.17 -8.58
N GLY A 441 7.27 32.91 -9.01
CA GLY A 441 6.06 32.07 -8.93
C GLY A 441 5.53 31.94 -7.49
N SER A 442 4.29 31.49 -7.35
CA SER A 442 3.62 31.36 -6.04
C SER A 442 4.37 30.39 -5.11
N PHE A 443 4.09 30.43 -3.81
CA PHE A 443 4.75 29.53 -2.85
C PHE A 443 4.47 28.05 -3.18
N ILE A 444 3.25 27.72 -3.60
CA ILE A 444 2.86 26.37 -4.02
C ILE A 444 3.60 25.93 -5.30
N GLU A 445 3.84 26.85 -6.25
CA GLU A 445 4.66 26.58 -7.44
C GLU A 445 6.12 26.30 -7.05
N LYS A 446 6.68 27.03 -6.07
CA LYS A 446 8.01 26.77 -5.54
C LYS A 446 8.10 25.39 -4.87
N LEU A 447 7.09 24.98 -4.10
CA LEU A 447 7.05 23.64 -3.49
C LEU A 447 6.95 22.52 -4.54
N SER A 448 6.14 22.73 -5.57
CA SER A 448 6.00 21.79 -6.70
C SER A 448 7.33 21.66 -7.47
N TYR A 449 8.04 22.76 -7.68
CA TYR A 449 9.37 22.77 -8.26
C TYR A 449 10.39 21.99 -7.41
N LEU A 450 10.36 22.17 -6.08
CA LEU A 450 11.23 21.42 -5.17
C LEU A 450 10.97 19.92 -5.23
N ARG A 451 9.70 19.48 -5.33
CA ARG A 451 9.37 18.05 -5.48
C ARG A 451 10.02 17.42 -6.72
N LEU A 452 10.12 18.16 -7.83
CA LEU A 452 10.67 17.65 -9.10
C LEU A 452 12.20 17.67 -9.15
N LYS A 453 12.87 18.68 -8.59
CA LYS A 453 14.31 18.90 -8.80
C LYS A 453 15.21 18.69 -7.58
N SER A 454 14.65 18.52 -6.38
CA SER A 454 15.45 18.44 -5.15
C SER A 454 15.80 17.01 -4.72
N GLU A 455 16.73 16.89 -3.77
CA GLU A 455 17.07 15.61 -3.15
C GLU A 455 15.86 15.04 -2.38
N SER A 456 15.80 13.71 -2.24
CA SER A 456 14.68 12.99 -1.62
C SER A 456 14.23 13.54 -0.26
N GLY A 457 15.13 14.14 0.54
CA GLY A 457 14.78 14.75 1.82
C GLY A 457 14.00 16.06 1.70
N THR A 458 14.41 16.96 0.79
CA THR A 458 13.73 18.24 0.55
C THR A 458 12.42 18.04 -0.19
N SER A 459 12.37 17.10 -1.15
CA SER A 459 11.14 16.71 -1.85
C SER A 459 10.09 16.15 -0.87
N LEU A 460 10.52 15.38 0.13
CA LEU A 460 9.63 14.87 1.17
C LEU A 460 9.05 15.98 2.04
N ALA A 461 9.90 16.90 2.49
CA ALA A 461 9.47 18.05 3.27
C ALA A 461 8.49 18.94 2.47
N SER A 462 8.72 19.14 1.18
CA SER A 462 7.84 19.94 0.32
C SER A 462 6.48 19.30 0.14
N VAL A 463 6.40 17.97 -0.05
CA VAL A 463 5.13 17.22 -0.15
C VAL A 463 4.36 17.25 1.16
N CYS A 464 5.04 17.06 2.30
CA CYS A 464 4.40 17.18 3.62
C CYS A 464 3.88 18.60 3.89
N CYS A 465 4.58 19.62 3.40
CA CYS A 465 4.14 21.02 3.47
C CYS A 465 2.90 21.25 2.58
N LEU A 466 2.93 20.81 1.32
CA LEU A 466 1.78 20.87 0.40
C LEU A 466 0.55 20.19 1.01
N HIS A 467 0.70 18.98 1.54
CA HIS A 467 -0.39 18.26 2.19
C HIS A 467 -0.97 19.04 3.37
N GLY A 468 -0.12 19.64 4.22
CA GLY A 468 -0.56 20.48 5.33
C GLY A 468 -1.40 21.68 4.87
N PHE A 469 -1.01 22.36 3.79
CA PHE A 469 -1.78 23.47 3.23
C PHE A 469 -3.17 23.05 2.76
N VAL A 470 -3.23 21.97 1.95
CA VAL A 470 -4.51 21.49 1.42
C VAL A 470 -5.42 21.03 2.58
N GLN A 471 -4.86 20.34 3.58
CA GLN A 471 -5.61 19.92 4.76
C GLN A 471 -6.19 21.12 5.53
N LEU A 472 -5.38 22.15 5.78
CA LEU A 472 -5.81 23.35 6.49
C LEU A 472 -6.94 24.08 5.74
N MET A 473 -6.81 24.22 4.41
CA MET A 473 -7.84 24.86 3.58
C MET A 473 -9.16 24.09 3.58
N VAL A 474 -9.10 22.75 3.48
CA VAL A 474 -10.30 21.89 3.53
C VAL A 474 -11.05 22.08 4.85
N GLU A 475 -10.35 22.08 5.99
CA GLU A 475 -10.99 22.24 7.30
C GLU A 475 -11.56 23.67 7.49
N ILE A 476 -10.87 24.71 7.01
CA ILE A 476 -11.39 26.09 7.04
C ILE A 476 -12.69 26.20 6.23
N ASP A 477 -12.68 25.75 4.97
CA ASP A 477 -13.86 25.80 4.10
C ASP A 477 -15.01 25.00 4.70
N ARG A 478 -14.73 23.80 5.22
CA ARG A 478 -15.72 22.95 5.88
C ARG A 478 -16.39 23.66 7.06
N LEU A 479 -15.62 24.28 7.94
CA LEU A 479 -16.16 24.99 9.11
C LEU A 479 -16.98 26.22 8.72
N ILE A 480 -16.53 26.99 7.72
CA ILE A 480 -17.25 28.15 7.21
C ILE A 480 -18.59 27.73 6.61
N GLN A 481 -18.62 26.68 5.78
CA GLN A 481 -19.86 26.17 5.20
C GLN A 481 -20.84 25.64 6.26
N LEU A 482 -20.33 24.94 7.28
CA LEU A 482 -21.16 24.46 8.40
C LEU A 482 -21.78 25.58 9.24
N ALA A 483 -21.08 26.71 9.40
CA ALA A 483 -21.65 27.88 10.07
C ALA A 483 -22.67 28.62 9.19
N LYS A 484 -22.45 28.70 7.88
CA LYS A 484 -23.43 29.28 6.94
C LYS A 484 -24.73 28.50 6.94
N ALA A 485 -24.67 27.17 6.91
CA ALA A 485 -25.85 26.31 6.93
C ALA A 485 -26.70 26.49 8.22
N GLY A 486 -26.10 27.00 9.31
CA GLY A 486 -26.79 27.29 10.57
C GLY A 486 -27.43 28.65 10.70
N MET A 487 -27.12 29.57 9.79
CA MET A 487 -27.70 30.91 9.81
C MET A 487 -29.00 30.92 9.02
N SER A 488 -30.14 30.92 9.72
CA SER A 488 -31.50 30.93 9.13
C SER A 488 -31.90 32.25 8.44
N SER A 489 -30.98 33.18 8.25
CA SER A 489 -31.15 34.36 7.40
C SER A 489 -29.78 34.84 6.87
N PRO A 490 -29.68 35.28 5.61
CA PRO A 490 -28.45 35.90 5.12
C PRO A 490 -28.17 37.16 5.93
N PRO A 491 -26.91 37.41 6.37
CA PRO A 491 -26.59 38.62 7.09
C PRO A 491 -26.99 39.82 6.21
N THR A 492 -27.77 40.70 6.81
CA THR A 492 -28.28 41.96 6.27
C THR A 492 -27.27 42.64 5.35
N LYS A 493 -27.69 42.87 4.09
CA LYS A 493 -27.07 43.79 3.13
C LYS A 493 -26.75 45.12 3.84
N GLY A 494 -25.47 45.38 4.15
CA GLY A 494 -25.12 46.63 4.82
C GLY A 494 -23.67 46.87 5.24
N LEU A 495 -22.80 45.86 5.32
CA LEU A 495 -21.36 46.08 5.53
C LEU A 495 -20.58 45.80 4.25
N SER A 496 -19.70 46.73 3.86
CA SER A 496 -18.74 46.52 2.78
C SER A 496 -17.71 45.48 3.23
N ILE A 497 -18.01 44.22 2.95
CA ILE A 497 -17.10 43.09 3.16
C ILE A 497 -15.84 43.32 2.31
N SER A 498 -14.66 43.15 2.91
CA SER A 498 -13.37 43.27 2.20
C SER A 498 -13.25 42.20 1.10
N ALA A 499 -12.39 42.41 0.11
CA ALA A 499 -12.22 41.45 -0.99
C ALA A 499 -11.76 40.08 -0.48
N GLU A 500 -10.90 40.06 0.54
CA GLU A 500 -10.36 38.89 1.21
C GLU A 500 -11.44 38.12 1.99
N GLU A 501 -12.33 38.83 2.69
CA GLU A 501 -13.46 38.20 3.39
C GLU A 501 -14.46 37.58 2.41
N LYS A 502 -14.64 38.18 1.23
CA LYS A 502 -15.48 37.61 0.17
C LYS A 502 -14.87 36.34 -0.41
N ILE A 503 -13.55 36.31 -0.63
CA ILE A 503 -12.83 35.11 -1.07
C ILE A 503 -12.96 33.98 -0.04
N LEU A 504 -12.79 34.31 1.24
CA LEU A 504 -12.96 33.38 2.34
C LEU A 504 -14.41 32.86 2.43
N GLU A 505 -15.38 33.73 2.16
CA GLU A 505 -16.79 33.38 2.10
C GLU A 505 -17.09 32.42 0.93
N ASP A 506 -16.54 32.67 -0.26
CA ASP A 506 -16.77 31.85 -1.45
C ASP A 506 -16.04 30.49 -1.42
N GLY A 507 -15.07 30.32 -0.52
CA GLY A 507 -14.29 29.11 -0.25
C GLY A 507 -12.87 29.18 -0.83
N LEU A 508 -11.88 28.92 0.03
CA LEU A 508 -10.45 28.93 -0.31
C LEU A 508 -10.11 27.89 -1.37
N LEU A 509 -10.74 26.71 -1.34
CA LEU A 509 -10.51 25.65 -2.34
C LEU A 509 -11.00 26.07 -3.71
N LYS A 510 -12.15 26.75 -3.79
CA LYS A 510 -12.71 27.25 -5.05
C LYS A 510 -11.81 28.32 -5.68
N GLY A 511 -11.22 29.18 -4.84
CA GLY A 511 -10.24 30.19 -5.26
C GLY A 511 -8.89 29.61 -5.69
N SER A 512 -8.53 28.40 -5.23
CA SER A 512 -7.21 27.77 -5.47
C SER A 512 -7.20 26.61 -6.47
N VAL A 513 -8.33 26.25 -7.08
CA VAL A 513 -8.48 25.06 -7.94
C VAL A 513 -7.40 24.96 -9.02
N LEU A 514 -7.05 26.06 -9.71
CA LEU A 514 -6.07 26.05 -10.79
C LEU A 514 -4.67 25.67 -10.29
N ASP A 515 -4.27 26.17 -9.14
CA ASP A 515 -2.97 25.84 -8.55
C ASP A 515 -2.96 24.41 -7.99
N LEU A 516 -4.07 23.95 -7.40
CA LEU A 516 -4.23 22.57 -6.97
C LEU A 516 -4.23 21.58 -8.13
N GLN A 517 -4.78 21.96 -9.29
CA GLN A 517 -4.71 21.17 -10.53
C GLN A 517 -3.26 21.02 -11.01
N LYS A 518 -2.46 22.09 -11.01
CA LYS A 518 -1.02 21.99 -11.34
C LYS A 518 -0.28 21.02 -10.41
N VAL A 519 -0.57 21.08 -9.10
CA VAL A 519 0.03 20.15 -8.11
C VAL A 519 -0.41 18.71 -8.40
N LEU A 520 -1.70 18.51 -8.69
CA LEU A 520 -2.27 17.22 -9.04
C LEU A 520 -1.58 16.63 -10.28
N ASP A 521 -1.40 17.40 -11.35
CA ASP A 521 -0.75 16.95 -12.59
C ASP A 521 0.70 16.54 -12.36
N VAL A 522 1.44 17.29 -11.53
CA VAL A 522 2.81 16.95 -11.13
C VAL A 522 2.84 15.61 -10.41
N LEU A 523 1.96 15.38 -9.44
CA LEU A 523 1.90 14.14 -8.66
C LEU A 523 1.50 12.94 -9.51
N LEU A 524 0.54 13.11 -10.42
CA LEU A 524 0.09 12.04 -11.33
C LEU A 524 1.24 11.55 -12.22
N ASN A 525 2.03 12.47 -12.77
CA ASN A 525 3.21 12.13 -13.59
C ASN A 525 4.32 11.44 -12.79
N VAL A 526 4.56 11.93 -11.57
CA VAL A 526 5.55 11.34 -10.66
C VAL A 526 5.17 9.91 -10.30
N ILE A 527 3.93 9.68 -9.84
CA ILE A 527 3.47 8.35 -9.43
C ILE A 527 3.52 7.39 -10.60
N ALA A 528 3.09 7.80 -11.80
CA ALA A 528 3.17 6.99 -13.02
C ALA A 528 4.58 6.46 -13.33
N SER A 529 5.63 7.18 -12.92
CA SER A 529 7.03 6.75 -13.09
C SER A 529 7.59 5.93 -11.92
N GLU A 530 7.09 6.15 -10.70
CA GLU A 530 7.70 5.60 -9.47
C GLU A 530 7.13 4.23 -9.06
N TRP A 531 5.87 3.92 -9.39
CA TRP A 531 5.21 2.71 -8.89
C TRP A 531 5.92 1.40 -9.30
N HIS A 532 6.53 1.36 -10.48
CA HIS A 532 7.33 0.22 -10.96
C HIS A 532 8.51 -0.09 -10.03
N SER A 533 9.19 0.95 -9.56
CA SER A 533 10.36 0.80 -8.70
C SER A 533 9.96 0.20 -7.35
N ILE A 534 8.76 0.50 -6.85
CA ILE A 534 8.26 0.02 -5.56
C ILE A 534 7.84 -1.45 -5.65
N GLN A 535 7.12 -1.82 -6.71
CA GLN A 535 6.69 -3.21 -6.92
C GLN A 535 7.87 -4.17 -7.13
N SER A 536 9.02 -3.68 -7.61
CA SER A 536 10.25 -4.48 -7.76
C SER A 536 10.95 -4.83 -6.43
N ILE A 537 10.58 -4.20 -5.32
CA ILE A 537 11.23 -4.40 -4.00
C ILE A 537 10.81 -5.75 -3.37
N GLU A 538 9.72 -6.35 -3.85
CA GLU A 538 9.09 -7.52 -3.24
C GLU A 538 9.58 -8.86 -3.80
N THR A 539 10.82 -9.25 -3.53
CA THR A 539 11.38 -10.51 -4.04
C THR A 539 12.18 -11.30 -3.00
N PHE A 540 11.55 -11.77 -1.92
CA PHE A 540 12.22 -12.70 -1.00
C PHE A 540 11.35 -13.86 -0.50
N GLY A 541 11.95 -15.05 -0.47
CA GLY A 541 11.39 -16.26 0.13
C GLY A 541 11.58 -16.32 1.66
N ARG A 542 11.16 -17.42 2.28
CA ARG A 542 11.31 -17.67 3.73
C ARG A 542 12.78 -17.62 4.12
N GLY A 543 13.20 -16.55 4.80
CA GLY A 543 14.57 -16.38 5.31
C GLY A 543 15.30 -15.20 4.67
N GLY A 544 15.46 -14.13 5.44
CA GLY A 544 16.20 -12.93 5.06
C GLY A 544 16.45 -12.08 6.31
N PRO A 545 17.52 -11.26 6.34
CA PRO A 545 17.82 -10.43 7.50
C PRO A 545 16.68 -9.47 7.82
N ALA A 546 16.41 -9.27 9.12
CA ALA A 546 15.49 -8.26 9.61
C ALA A 546 15.81 -6.91 8.95
N PRO A 547 14.84 -6.20 8.32
CA PRO A 547 15.11 -4.90 7.74
C PRO A 547 15.66 -3.91 8.77
N GLY A 548 16.95 -3.65 8.74
CA GLY A 548 17.64 -3.10 9.91
C GLY A 548 19.11 -3.48 9.90
N VAL A 549 19.38 -4.69 9.41
CA VAL A 549 20.70 -5.26 9.27
C VAL A 549 21.36 -4.84 7.96
N GLY A 550 21.95 -3.65 7.94
CA GLY A 550 22.93 -3.18 6.94
C GLY A 550 22.45 -2.95 5.50
N VAL A 551 21.46 -3.68 4.98
CA VAL A 551 20.82 -3.51 3.68
C VAL A 551 19.41 -4.14 3.77
N GLY A 552 18.38 -3.33 4.02
CA GLY A 552 16.99 -3.83 4.02
C GLY A 552 16.60 -4.38 2.65
N TRP A 553 16.07 -5.60 2.61
CA TRP A 553 15.58 -6.36 1.45
C TRP A 553 16.22 -5.98 0.11
N GLY A 554 17.53 -6.29 -0.01
CA GLY A 554 18.33 -6.55 -1.22
C GLY A 554 18.20 -5.69 -2.48
N ALA A 555 17.56 -4.53 -2.45
CA ALA A 555 17.67 -3.55 -3.53
C ALA A 555 18.89 -2.65 -3.27
N SER A 556 19.69 -2.39 -4.30
CA SER A 556 20.82 -1.43 -4.29
C SER A 556 20.45 0.01 -3.89
N ARG A 557 19.16 0.26 -3.59
CA ARG A 557 18.54 1.54 -3.28
C ARG A 557 17.85 1.60 -1.90
N GLY A 558 18.02 0.58 -1.03
CA GLY A 558 17.63 0.64 0.39
C GLY A 558 16.28 0.02 0.76
N GLY A 559 15.71 -0.82 -0.11
CA GLY A 559 14.46 -1.55 0.16
C GLY A 559 13.27 -0.65 0.52
N TYR A 560 12.31 -1.23 1.24
CA TYR A 560 11.09 -0.56 1.68
C TYR A 560 11.34 0.56 2.71
N TRP A 561 12.41 0.45 3.49
CA TRP A 561 12.84 1.42 4.52
C TRP A 561 13.73 2.54 3.96
N SER A 562 13.48 2.92 2.71
CA SER A 562 14.22 3.99 2.06
C SER A 562 13.42 5.29 2.06
N THR A 563 14.12 6.43 2.09
CA THR A 563 13.47 7.74 1.92
C THR A 563 12.71 7.83 0.59
N ARG A 564 13.13 7.09 -0.45
CA ARG A 564 12.45 7.07 -1.75
C ARG A 564 11.08 6.41 -1.68
N VAL A 565 10.98 5.24 -1.05
CA VAL A 565 9.69 4.56 -0.85
C VAL A 565 8.78 5.39 0.05
N LEU A 566 9.35 5.98 1.10
CA LEU A 566 8.61 6.87 2.00
C LEU A 566 8.07 8.12 1.28
N LEU A 567 8.86 8.70 0.37
CA LEU A 567 8.43 9.80 -0.49
C LEU A 567 7.26 9.38 -1.38
N ALA A 568 7.39 8.28 -2.11
CA ALA A 568 6.34 7.82 -3.00
C ALA A 568 5.04 7.47 -2.27
N GLN A 569 5.11 6.93 -1.04
CA GLN A 569 3.94 6.72 -0.18
C GLN A 569 3.27 8.05 0.20
N LYS A 570 4.07 9.08 0.51
CA LYS A 570 3.53 10.42 0.80
C LYS A 570 2.96 11.11 -0.42
N ASP A 571 3.56 10.94 -1.60
CA ASP A 571 2.98 11.41 -2.85
C ASP A 571 1.65 10.73 -3.14
N ALA A 572 1.55 9.41 -2.94
CA ALA A 572 0.31 8.65 -3.08
C ALA A 572 -0.78 9.15 -2.12
N GLY A 573 -0.43 9.39 -0.86
CA GLY A 573 -1.32 9.95 0.14
C GLY A 573 -1.86 11.33 -0.25
N LEU A 574 -0.97 12.24 -0.70
CA LEU A 574 -1.35 13.58 -1.14
C LEU A 574 -2.18 13.53 -2.43
N LEU A 575 -1.82 12.67 -3.38
CA LEU A 575 -2.59 12.48 -4.62
C LEU A 575 -4.03 12.08 -4.30
N VAL A 576 -4.22 11.02 -3.52
CA VAL A 576 -5.56 10.54 -3.17
C VAL A 576 -6.35 11.59 -2.38
N TYR A 577 -5.68 12.33 -1.50
CA TYR A 577 -6.30 13.45 -0.79
C TYR A 577 -6.81 14.51 -1.78
N LEU A 578 -5.98 14.90 -2.76
CA LEU A 578 -6.34 15.88 -3.79
C LEU A 578 -7.47 15.39 -4.71
N LEU A 579 -7.47 14.11 -5.09
CA LEU A 579 -8.53 13.49 -5.89
C LEU A 579 -9.89 13.56 -5.20
N GLY A 580 -9.93 13.46 -3.87
CA GLY A 580 -11.15 13.64 -3.08
C GLY A 580 -11.59 15.11 -2.94
N THR A 581 -10.65 16.05 -2.95
CA THR A 581 -10.96 17.48 -2.75
C THR A 581 -11.27 18.24 -4.04
N VAL A 582 -10.61 17.90 -5.14
CA VAL A 582 -10.79 18.58 -6.43
C VAL A 582 -11.89 17.86 -7.18
N PRO A 583 -13.07 18.48 -7.38
CA PRO A 583 -14.22 17.80 -7.97
C PRO A 583 -13.86 17.23 -9.34
N VAL A 584 -14.43 16.06 -9.64
CA VAL A 584 -14.48 15.53 -10.99
C VAL A 584 -15.45 16.43 -11.75
N VAL A 585 -14.95 17.21 -12.72
CA VAL A 585 -15.80 18.10 -13.50
C VAL A 585 -16.88 17.28 -14.19
N SER A 586 -18.15 17.64 -14.00
CA SER A 586 -19.29 16.96 -14.62
C SER A 586 -19.11 16.93 -16.14
N VAL A 587 -19.09 15.73 -16.71
CA VAL A 587 -18.84 15.47 -18.15
C VAL A 587 -19.98 15.97 -19.06
N GLU A 588 -21.00 16.62 -18.50
CA GLU A 588 -22.23 17.01 -19.22
C GLU A 588 -22.02 18.13 -20.26
N HIS A 589 -20.90 18.87 -20.23
CA HIS A 589 -20.69 20.03 -21.11
C HIS A 589 -19.31 20.16 -21.79
N ILE A 590 -18.42 19.16 -21.70
CA ILE A 590 -17.08 19.25 -22.31
C ILE A 590 -17.02 18.36 -23.56
N ALA A 591 -16.48 18.91 -24.66
CA ALA A 591 -16.25 18.19 -25.91
C ALA A 591 -15.52 16.86 -25.68
N PHE A 592 -15.87 15.86 -26.49
CA PHE A 592 -15.59 14.42 -26.40
C PHE A 592 -14.13 13.98 -26.10
N SER A 593 -13.13 14.87 -26.06
CA SER A 593 -11.70 14.51 -25.95
C SER A 593 -10.97 14.99 -24.68
N GLU A 594 -11.14 16.24 -24.23
CA GLU A 594 -10.27 16.80 -23.16
C GLU A 594 -10.74 16.45 -21.74
N GLY A 595 -12.06 16.50 -21.49
CA GLY A 595 -12.61 16.18 -20.17
C GLY A 595 -12.39 14.71 -19.77
N GLN A 596 -12.48 13.79 -20.73
CA GLN A 596 -12.24 12.35 -20.51
C GLN A 596 -10.77 12.07 -20.22
N ALA A 597 -9.84 12.73 -20.92
CA ALA A 597 -8.39 12.59 -20.69
C ALA A 597 -8.00 12.88 -19.23
N ILE A 598 -8.59 13.93 -18.65
CA ILE A 598 -8.32 14.33 -17.26
C ILE A 598 -8.84 13.27 -16.28
N VAL A 599 -10.05 12.76 -16.47
CA VAL A 599 -10.61 11.71 -15.61
C VAL A 599 -9.78 10.43 -15.71
N LEU A 600 -9.40 10.04 -16.93
CA LEU A 600 -8.53 8.89 -17.20
C LEU A 600 -7.18 9.01 -16.50
N HIS A 601 -6.51 10.16 -16.61
CA HIS A 601 -5.23 10.40 -15.94
C HIS A 601 -5.34 10.26 -14.41
N ARG A 602 -6.43 10.76 -13.82
CA ARG A 602 -6.75 10.60 -12.40
C ARG A 602 -7.02 9.14 -11.99
N VAL A 603 -7.73 8.36 -12.82
CA VAL A 603 -7.98 6.92 -12.59
C VAL A 603 -6.65 6.16 -12.58
N ASN A 604 -5.78 6.38 -13.58
CA ASN A 604 -4.44 5.77 -13.61
C ASN A 604 -3.60 6.17 -12.39
N GLY A 605 -3.70 7.42 -11.95
CA GLY A 605 -3.07 7.89 -10.73
C GLY A 605 -3.56 7.17 -9.47
N ALA A 606 -4.88 6.99 -9.33
CA ALA A 606 -5.47 6.27 -8.20
C ALA A 606 -5.09 4.78 -8.19
N LEU A 607 -5.06 4.13 -9.36
CA LEU A 607 -4.56 2.76 -9.51
C LEU A 607 -3.07 2.68 -9.12
N GLY A 608 -2.25 3.63 -9.58
CA GLY A 608 -0.84 3.75 -9.21
C GLY A 608 -0.64 3.97 -7.71
N ALA A 609 -1.46 4.84 -7.09
CA ALA A 609 -1.44 5.09 -5.66
C ALA A 609 -1.74 3.82 -4.83
N CYS A 610 -2.64 2.96 -5.30
CA CYS A 610 -2.93 1.68 -4.65
C CYS A 610 -1.73 0.71 -4.67
N LEU A 611 -0.87 0.80 -5.69
CA LEU A 611 0.35 -0.01 -5.83
C LEU A 611 1.53 0.53 -5.04
N THR A 612 1.54 1.83 -4.73
CA THR A 612 2.59 2.49 -3.95
C THR A 612 2.25 2.62 -2.47
N ALA A 613 0.96 2.58 -2.12
CA ALA A 613 0.46 2.68 -0.76
C ALA A 613 1.08 1.61 0.14
N GLY A 614 1.57 2.05 1.29
CA GLY A 614 2.22 1.17 2.22
C GLY A 614 1.33 0.53 3.26
N PRO A 615 1.91 -0.20 4.23
CA PRO A 615 1.16 -0.83 5.32
C PRO A 615 0.23 0.16 6.05
N ARG A 616 0.76 1.36 6.32
CA ARG A 616 0.17 2.47 7.08
C ARG A 616 -0.94 3.15 6.32
N ASP A 617 -0.97 2.94 5.02
CA ASP A 617 -1.76 3.72 4.10
C ASP A 617 -3.08 3.02 3.77
N ARG A 618 -3.58 2.16 4.68
CA ARG A 618 -4.93 1.57 4.57
C ARG A 618 -5.99 2.64 4.26
N VAL A 619 -5.94 3.76 4.98
CA VAL A 619 -6.89 4.89 4.76
C VAL A 619 -6.70 5.53 3.39
N VAL A 620 -5.47 5.56 2.86
CA VAL A 620 -5.19 6.07 1.52
C VAL A 620 -5.80 5.14 0.47
N VAL A 621 -5.58 3.82 0.57
CA VAL A 621 -6.19 2.85 -0.34
C VAL A 621 -7.72 2.88 -0.26
N GLU A 622 -8.25 3.03 0.95
CA GLU A 622 -9.68 3.18 1.19
C GLU A 622 -10.27 4.38 0.45
N LYS A 623 -9.65 5.56 0.58
CA LYS A 623 -10.05 6.77 -0.15
C LYS A 623 -9.82 6.65 -1.66
N ALA A 624 -8.81 5.91 -2.09
CA ALA A 624 -8.57 5.64 -3.51
C ALA A 624 -9.69 4.78 -4.10
N PHE A 625 -10.19 3.78 -3.35
CA PHE A 625 -11.38 3.01 -3.73
C PHE A 625 -12.62 3.90 -3.78
N ASP A 626 -12.82 4.79 -2.81
CA ASP A 626 -13.93 5.75 -2.83
C ASP A 626 -13.91 6.64 -4.07
N PHE A 627 -12.74 7.02 -4.55
CA PHE A 627 -12.61 7.75 -5.82
C PHE A 627 -12.87 6.85 -7.04
N LEU A 628 -12.22 5.68 -7.12
CA LEU A 628 -12.31 4.79 -8.29
C LEU A 628 -13.74 4.29 -8.56
N PHE A 629 -14.52 4.05 -7.51
CA PHE A 629 -15.87 3.49 -7.61
C PHE A 629 -16.97 4.55 -7.51
N GLN A 630 -16.65 5.84 -7.59
CA GLN A 630 -17.63 6.91 -7.72
C GLN A 630 -18.40 6.79 -9.05
N VAL A 631 -19.72 7.02 -9.00
CA VAL A 631 -20.60 6.94 -10.18
C VAL A 631 -20.12 7.81 -11.36
N PRO A 632 -19.64 9.06 -11.17
CA PRO A 632 -19.04 9.84 -12.26
C PRO A 632 -17.84 9.16 -12.96
N VAL A 633 -17.00 8.46 -12.21
CA VAL A 633 -15.86 7.72 -12.76
C VAL A 633 -16.36 6.51 -13.54
N LEU A 634 -17.31 5.74 -12.99
CA LEU A 634 -17.91 4.59 -13.68
C LEU A 634 -18.68 5.01 -14.94
N LYS A 635 -19.34 6.18 -14.95
CA LYS A 635 -19.94 6.78 -16.15
C LYS A 635 -18.89 7.04 -17.24
N CYS A 636 -17.73 7.59 -16.86
CA CYS A 636 -16.63 7.81 -17.80
C CYS A 636 -16.11 6.49 -18.37
N LEU A 637 -15.93 5.46 -17.54
CA LEU A 637 -15.54 4.12 -18.00
C LEU A 637 -16.58 3.53 -18.96
N ASN A 638 -17.88 3.69 -18.67
CA ASN A 638 -18.94 3.25 -19.57
C ASN A 638 -18.86 3.93 -20.96
N ILE A 639 -18.58 5.24 -21.00
CA ILE A 639 -18.37 5.96 -22.27
C ILE A 639 -17.16 5.40 -23.02
N CYS A 640 -16.05 5.11 -22.33
CA CYS A 640 -14.87 4.49 -22.95
C CYS A 640 -15.21 3.12 -23.53
N ILE A 641 -16.02 2.32 -22.83
CA ILE A 641 -16.51 1.02 -23.32
C ILE A 641 -17.33 1.22 -24.59
N GLN A 642 -18.33 2.10 -24.58
CA GLN A 642 -19.17 2.38 -25.75
C GLN A 642 -18.33 2.83 -26.96
N HIS A 643 -17.33 3.69 -26.73
CA HIS A 643 -16.41 4.11 -27.79
C HIS A 643 -15.58 2.94 -28.33
N PHE A 644 -15.05 2.10 -27.44
CA PHE A 644 -14.29 0.91 -27.83
C PHE A 644 -15.13 -0.08 -28.67
N PHE A 645 -16.41 -0.29 -28.30
CA PHE A 645 -17.35 -1.08 -29.10
C PHE A 645 -17.59 -0.46 -30.48
N SER A 646 -17.73 0.86 -30.56
CA SER A 646 -17.90 1.56 -31.85
C SER A 646 -16.70 1.36 -32.80
N LEU A 647 -15.47 1.39 -32.27
CA LEU A 647 -14.24 1.13 -33.01
C LEU A 647 -14.17 -0.32 -33.50
N SER A 648 -14.66 -1.27 -32.69
CA SER A 648 -14.73 -2.69 -33.04
C SER A 648 -15.83 -3.03 -34.06
N ARG A 649 -16.57 -2.04 -34.59
CA ARG A 649 -17.71 -2.19 -35.51
C ARG A 649 -18.83 -3.09 -34.98
N ARG A 650 -18.97 -3.20 -33.65
CA ARG A 650 -20.05 -3.93 -32.98
C ARG A 650 -21.16 -2.95 -32.59
N SER A 651 -22.42 -3.30 -32.86
CA SER A 651 -23.58 -2.54 -32.37
C SER A 651 -23.94 -3.01 -30.96
N LEU A 652 -23.84 -2.13 -29.97
CA LEU A 652 -24.34 -2.41 -28.62
C LEU A 652 -25.86 -2.36 -28.62
N THR A 653 -26.53 -3.36 -28.04
CA THR A 653 -28.00 -3.41 -27.91
C THR A 653 -28.50 -2.96 -26.54
N TRP A 654 -27.57 -2.65 -25.62
CA TRP A 654 -27.85 -2.35 -24.22
C TRP A 654 -26.97 -1.19 -23.76
N GLU A 655 -27.42 -0.44 -22.76
CA GLU A 655 -26.63 0.59 -22.06
C GLU A 655 -26.75 0.38 -20.55
N TYR A 656 -25.71 0.75 -19.80
CA TYR A 656 -25.77 0.74 -18.34
C TYR A 656 -26.58 1.95 -17.84
N SER A 657 -27.63 1.68 -17.08
CA SER A 657 -28.42 2.72 -16.42
C SER A 657 -27.64 3.38 -15.28
N GLU A 658 -28.06 4.55 -14.79
CA GLU A 658 -27.43 5.11 -13.59
C GLU A 658 -27.61 4.21 -12.36
N GLU A 659 -28.76 3.54 -12.23
CA GLU A 659 -29.01 2.59 -11.14
C GLU A 659 -28.05 1.39 -11.18
N ASP A 660 -27.76 0.89 -12.39
CA ASP A 660 -26.77 -0.18 -12.61
C ASP A 660 -25.38 0.26 -12.11
N LEU A 661 -24.97 1.49 -12.42
CA LEU A 661 -23.68 2.03 -12.00
C LEU A 661 -23.59 2.22 -10.47
N HIS A 662 -24.68 2.62 -9.81
CA HIS A 662 -24.73 2.68 -8.35
C HIS A 662 -24.62 1.28 -7.73
N HIS A 663 -25.26 0.28 -8.34
CA HIS A 663 -25.17 -1.10 -7.89
C HIS A 663 -23.74 -1.65 -8.02
N ILE A 664 -23.13 -1.48 -9.20
CA ILE A 664 -21.73 -1.84 -9.48
C ILE A 664 -20.77 -1.17 -8.49
N SER A 665 -20.96 0.13 -8.24
CA SER A 665 -20.16 0.89 -7.27
C SER A 665 -20.16 0.25 -5.89
N LYS A 666 -21.34 -0.13 -5.39
CA LYS A 666 -21.51 -0.76 -4.07
C LYS A 666 -20.87 -2.15 -4.01
N LEU A 667 -21.08 -2.97 -5.05
CA LEU A 667 -20.52 -4.33 -5.13
C LEU A 667 -18.99 -4.30 -5.14
N LEU A 668 -18.38 -3.51 -6.03
CA LEU A 668 -16.92 -3.40 -6.13
C LEU A 668 -16.31 -2.86 -4.84
N SER A 669 -16.86 -1.76 -4.31
CA SER A 669 -16.37 -1.17 -3.06
C SER A 669 -16.38 -2.18 -1.91
N SER A 670 -17.48 -2.91 -1.74
CA SER A 670 -17.62 -3.95 -0.71
C SER A 670 -16.59 -5.07 -0.91
N HIS A 671 -16.48 -5.61 -2.13
CA HIS A 671 -15.57 -6.69 -2.46
C HIS A 671 -14.10 -6.33 -2.21
N PHE A 672 -13.61 -5.20 -2.75
CA PHE A 672 -12.21 -4.81 -2.60
C PHE A 672 -11.84 -4.50 -1.15
N ARG A 673 -12.75 -3.88 -0.39
CA ARG A 673 -12.54 -3.65 1.06
C ARG A 673 -12.45 -4.96 1.82
N LYS A 674 -13.37 -5.90 1.58
CA LYS A 674 -13.38 -7.23 2.21
C LYS A 674 -12.13 -8.04 1.84
N ARG A 675 -11.74 -8.03 0.57
CA ARG A 675 -10.61 -8.82 0.07
C ARG A 675 -9.27 -8.24 0.48
N TRP A 676 -9.04 -6.94 0.35
CA TRP A 676 -7.69 -6.38 0.45
C TRP A 676 -7.41 -5.61 1.73
N LEU A 677 -8.43 -5.07 2.41
CA LEU A 677 -8.26 -4.20 3.57
C LEU A 677 -8.66 -4.87 4.90
N CYS A 678 -9.29 -6.04 4.88
CA CYS A 678 -9.54 -6.83 6.08
C CYS A 678 -8.25 -7.51 6.56
N ALA A 679 -7.92 -7.30 7.84
CA ALA A 679 -6.87 -8.08 8.51
C ALA A 679 -7.31 -9.56 8.63
N LYS A 680 -6.35 -10.48 8.66
CA LYS A 680 -6.62 -11.91 8.87
C LYS A 680 -7.35 -12.08 10.20
N LYS A 681 -8.63 -12.48 10.18
CA LYS A 681 -9.37 -12.88 11.39
C LYS A 681 -9.04 -14.33 11.70
N LYS A 682 -8.81 -14.64 12.98
CA LYS A 682 -8.64 -16.01 13.48
C LYS A 682 -9.93 -16.80 13.24
N ALA A 683 -9.84 -18.00 12.68
CA ALA A 683 -10.96 -18.94 12.71
C ALA A 683 -11.12 -19.40 14.16
N SER A 684 -12.19 -19.00 14.83
CA SER A 684 -12.51 -19.50 16.16
C SER A 684 -12.84 -20.99 16.06
N SER A 685 -11.97 -21.85 16.55
CA SER A 685 -12.30 -23.24 16.83
C SER A 685 -13.45 -23.26 17.83
N ILE A 686 -14.57 -23.86 17.44
CA ILE A 686 -15.71 -24.10 18.32
C ILE A 686 -15.23 -25.03 19.45
N GLU A 687 -15.08 -24.49 20.65
CA GLU A 687 -14.97 -25.30 21.87
C GLU A 687 -16.28 -26.07 22.07
N GLY A 688 -16.18 -27.40 22.10
CA GLY A 688 -17.31 -28.24 22.46
C GLY A 688 -17.20 -29.66 21.95
N SER A 689 -16.37 -30.50 22.57
CA SER A 689 -16.71 -31.90 22.85
C SER A 689 -15.61 -32.59 23.65
N GLU A 690 -15.93 -32.90 24.90
CA GLU A 690 -15.24 -33.92 25.66
C GLU A 690 -15.33 -35.26 24.90
N SER A 691 -14.21 -35.88 24.54
CA SER A 691 -14.15 -37.33 24.46
C SER A 691 -12.74 -37.87 24.68
N THR A 692 -12.71 -38.86 25.56
CA THR A 692 -11.61 -39.64 26.13
C THR A 692 -10.97 -40.67 25.18
N MET A 693 -9.66 -40.87 25.36
CA MET A 693 -8.81 -42.04 24.95
C MET A 693 -8.58 -42.24 23.44
N HIS A 694 -7.40 -42.59 22.89
CA HIS A 694 -6.24 -43.35 23.35
C HIS A 694 -4.95 -42.84 22.67
N LYS A 695 -3.84 -42.76 23.43
CA LYS A 695 -2.47 -42.63 22.90
C LYS A 695 -2.01 -43.96 22.30
N ALA A 696 -1.59 -43.97 21.05
CA ALA A 696 -0.74 -45.00 20.47
C ALA A 696 0.63 -44.39 20.14
N ASN A 697 1.67 -44.93 20.77
CA ASN A 697 3.08 -44.61 20.55
C ASN A 697 3.50 -44.81 19.09
N GLN A 698 4.14 -43.80 18.49
CA GLN A 698 5.21 -44.03 17.53
C GLN A 698 6.39 -43.10 17.84
N ASN A 699 7.48 -43.70 18.31
CA ASN A 699 8.82 -43.13 18.29
C ASN A 699 9.31 -43.13 16.83
N SER A 700 9.82 -41.99 16.34
CA SER A 700 11.13 -41.86 15.65
C SER A 700 11.18 -40.64 14.73
N SER A 701 12.30 -39.92 14.81
CA SER A 701 12.72 -38.73 14.04
C SER A 701 11.91 -37.44 14.27
N PHE A 702 12.40 -36.60 15.19
CA PHE A 702 12.05 -35.19 15.25
C PHE A 702 12.63 -34.47 14.01
N SER A 703 11.91 -34.54 12.89
CA SER A 703 12.02 -33.53 11.85
C SER A 703 11.41 -32.25 12.40
N LEU A 704 12.17 -31.15 12.38
CA LEU A 704 11.63 -29.81 12.54
C LEU A 704 10.33 -29.71 11.75
N GLU A 705 9.25 -29.24 12.37
CA GLU A 705 8.06 -28.83 11.64
C GLU A 705 8.51 -27.80 10.59
N THR A 706 8.62 -28.25 9.33
CA THR A 706 8.34 -27.38 8.19
C THR A 706 7.09 -26.62 8.59
N ILE A 707 7.16 -25.29 8.65
CA ILE A 707 6.02 -24.43 8.98
C ILE A 707 4.80 -24.96 8.20
N HIS A 708 3.96 -25.76 8.86
CA HIS A 708 2.68 -26.14 8.32
C HIS A 708 1.93 -24.82 8.21
N GLU A 709 1.42 -24.54 7.02
CA GLU A 709 0.93 -23.21 6.64
C GLU A 709 -0.28 -22.75 7.49
N ASP A 710 -0.80 -23.66 8.33
CA ASP A 710 -2.06 -23.56 9.07
C ASP A 710 -1.97 -23.67 10.60
N MET A 711 -0.78 -23.76 11.23
CA MET A 711 -0.68 -23.69 12.70
C MET A 711 -0.29 -22.29 13.18
N ASP A 712 -1.33 -21.45 13.31
CA ASP A 712 -1.28 -20.15 14.00
C ASP A 712 -1.20 -20.35 15.53
N MET A 713 -0.48 -19.43 16.18
CA MET A 713 -0.23 -19.38 17.62
C MET A 713 -1.54 -19.36 18.44
N SER A 714 -1.76 -20.39 19.26
CA SER A 714 -2.68 -20.34 20.41
C SER A 714 -1.89 -20.12 21.71
N ASP A 715 -2.61 -19.58 22.70
CA ASP A 715 -2.30 -19.53 24.14
C ASP A 715 -1.69 -18.25 24.71
N GLU A 716 -2.15 -17.08 24.25
CA GLU A 716 -2.34 -15.96 25.19
C GLU A 716 -3.84 -15.70 25.30
N LYS A 717 -4.35 -15.84 26.53
CA LYS A 717 -5.75 -15.70 26.90
C LYS A 717 -6.36 -14.43 26.28
N GLU A 718 -7.43 -14.63 25.52
CA GLU A 718 -8.35 -13.56 25.11
C GLU A 718 -9.00 -12.94 26.37
N GLU A 719 -8.34 -11.96 26.98
CA GLU A 719 -8.97 -11.09 27.98
C GLU A 719 -9.08 -9.62 27.57
N HIS A 720 -8.53 -9.21 26.42
CA HIS A 720 -8.62 -7.80 26.00
C HIS A 720 -9.16 -7.62 24.57
N PRO A 721 -10.25 -6.83 24.39
CA PRO A 721 -10.80 -6.48 23.08
C PRO A 721 -9.79 -5.68 22.24
N PRO A 722 -10.00 -5.50 20.92
CA PRO A 722 -9.13 -4.69 20.09
C PRO A 722 -9.36 -3.20 20.43
N CYS A 723 -8.63 -2.66 21.40
CA CYS A 723 -8.67 -1.24 21.75
C CYS A 723 -7.24 -0.68 21.87
N ASP A 724 -6.99 0.43 21.16
CA ASP A 724 -5.94 1.44 21.42
C ASP A 724 -4.45 1.06 21.32
N ASN A 725 -4.05 0.29 20.31
CA ASN A 725 -2.62 0.17 19.97
C ASN A 725 -2.24 1.22 18.91
N LEU A 726 -1.29 2.11 19.25
CA LEU A 726 -0.59 2.96 18.29
C LEU A 726 0.35 2.13 17.38
N THR A 727 0.28 0.81 17.36
CA THR A 727 1.16 -0.04 16.54
C THR A 727 0.48 -0.45 15.24
N MET A 728 1.28 -0.50 14.18
CA MET A 728 0.89 -1.18 12.95
C MET A 728 1.84 -2.32 12.72
N GLU A 729 1.33 -3.53 12.88
CA GLU A 729 2.11 -4.71 12.55
C GLU A 729 2.08 -4.89 11.04
N TRP A 730 3.26 -4.96 10.43
CA TRP A 730 3.40 -5.37 9.04
C TRP A 730 2.83 -6.76 8.79
N ALA A 731 3.03 -7.66 9.75
CA ALA A 731 2.41 -8.95 9.74
C ALA A 731 0.87 -8.83 9.67
N TYR A 732 0.24 -9.81 9.03
CA TYR A 732 -1.20 -9.98 8.91
C TYR A 732 -1.92 -8.92 8.06
N GLN A 733 -1.18 -8.07 7.35
CA GLN A 733 -1.70 -7.16 6.33
C GLN A 733 -1.45 -7.69 4.91
N ARG A 734 -2.17 -7.13 3.92
CA ARG A 734 -2.00 -7.45 2.49
C ARG A 734 -1.32 -6.34 1.68
N LEU A 735 -1.16 -5.14 2.26
CA LEU A 735 -0.54 -3.98 1.60
C LEU A 735 0.99 -4.12 1.53
N PRO A 736 1.68 -3.59 0.50
CA PRO A 736 1.14 -2.92 -0.71
C PRO A 736 0.36 -3.88 -1.62
N LEU A 737 -0.58 -3.39 -2.40
CA LEU A 737 -1.36 -4.27 -3.29
C LEU A 737 -0.51 -4.83 -4.44
N PRO A 738 -0.76 -6.08 -4.87
CA PRO A 738 -0.11 -6.66 -6.05
C PRO A 738 -0.59 -5.99 -7.34
N MET A 739 0.22 -6.03 -8.40
CA MET A 739 -0.08 -5.42 -9.71
C MET A 739 -1.48 -5.75 -10.27
N HIS A 740 -1.93 -6.99 -10.08
CA HIS A 740 -3.20 -7.51 -10.60
C HIS A 740 -4.36 -7.43 -9.58
N TRP A 741 -4.25 -6.63 -8.51
CA TRP A 741 -5.27 -6.59 -7.44
C TRP A 741 -6.70 -6.33 -7.96
N PHE A 742 -6.84 -5.50 -8.99
CA PHE A 742 -8.13 -5.11 -9.56
C PHE A 742 -8.84 -6.24 -10.33
N ILE A 743 -8.12 -7.33 -10.64
CA ILE A 743 -8.66 -8.55 -11.24
C ILE A 743 -9.34 -9.44 -10.19
N SER A 744 -9.14 -9.18 -8.90
CA SER A 744 -9.68 -10.03 -7.82
C SER A 744 -11.19 -10.35 -7.88
N PRO A 745 -12.11 -9.47 -8.34
CA PRO A 745 -13.52 -9.81 -8.42
C PRO A 745 -13.82 -10.97 -9.37
N ILE A 746 -12.97 -11.19 -10.39
CA ILE A 746 -13.14 -12.23 -11.40
C ILE A 746 -12.26 -13.46 -11.16
N SER A 747 -11.31 -13.40 -10.22
CA SER A 747 -10.43 -14.51 -9.89
C SER A 747 -10.64 -15.12 -8.50
N SER A 748 -11.29 -14.44 -7.55
CA SER A 748 -11.41 -14.92 -6.15
C SER A 748 -12.65 -15.80 -5.88
N LEU A 749 -13.24 -16.40 -6.90
CA LEU A 749 -14.60 -16.98 -6.85
C LEU A 749 -14.68 -18.41 -6.23
N GLY A 750 -13.57 -18.94 -5.70
CA GLY A 750 -13.38 -20.37 -5.38
C GLY A 750 -13.62 -20.81 -3.93
N ASP A 751 -14.23 -19.99 -3.06
CA ASP A 751 -14.39 -20.33 -1.62
C ASP A 751 -15.30 -21.56 -1.34
N GLY A 752 -15.91 -22.19 -2.37
CA GLY A 752 -16.96 -23.21 -2.18
C GLY A 752 -16.74 -24.61 -2.77
N LEU A 753 -15.69 -24.88 -3.56
CA LEU A 753 -15.69 -26.08 -4.43
C LEU A 753 -14.88 -27.30 -3.99
N HIS A 754 -14.19 -27.27 -2.84
CA HIS A 754 -13.45 -28.45 -2.34
C HIS A 754 -13.65 -28.84 -0.87
N SER A 755 -14.64 -28.28 -0.16
CA SER A 755 -15.07 -28.81 1.15
C SER A 755 -16.10 -29.94 1.02
N THR A 756 -15.83 -30.94 0.19
CA THR A 756 -16.58 -32.21 0.22
C THR A 756 -16.11 -33.06 1.39
N ASP A 757 -16.30 -32.56 2.61
CA ASP A 757 -16.49 -33.36 3.84
C ASP A 757 -16.96 -32.52 5.05
N GLN A 758 -17.78 -31.49 4.83
CA GLN A 758 -18.58 -30.87 5.89
C GLN A 758 -20.06 -31.21 5.71
N LYS A 759 -20.45 -32.40 6.18
CA LYS A 759 -21.85 -32.72 6.47
C LYS A 759 -22.20 -32.24 7.87
N VAL A 760 -23.19 -31.33 7.93
CA VAL A 760 -24.10 -31.01 9.06
C VAL A 760 -23.45 -30.13 10.15
N SER A 761 -23.96 -28.98 10.58
CA SER A 761 -25.30 -28.38 10.52
C SER A 761 -25.23 -26.85 10.62
N GLY A 762 -26.06 -26.18 9.82
CA GLY A 762 -26.34 -24.75 9.93
C GLY A 762 -26.83 -24.28 8.58
N VAL A 763 -28.11 -23.95 8.47
CA VAL A 763 -28.72 -23.42 7.24
C VAL A 763 -28.09 -22.07 6.94
N ILE A 764 -26.95 -22.09 6.24
CA ILE A 764 -26.38 -20.95 5.54
C ILE A 764 -26.88 -21.13 4.10
N ASN A 765 -27.62 -20.15 3.61
CA ASN A 765 -28.23 -20.15 2.28
C ASN A 765 -27.13 -20.16 1.20
N LEU A 766 -26.62 -21.34 0.82
CA LEU A 766 -25.66 -21.51 -0.28
C LEU A 766 -26.13 -20.87 -1.60
N VAL A 767 -27.44 -20.72 -1.79
CA VAL A 767 -28.03 -20.10 -2.99
C VAL A 767 -27.82 -18.58 -3.02
N GLN A 768 -27.76 -17.89 -1.87
CA GLN A 768 -27.56 -16.43 -1.83
C GLN A 768 -26.10 -16.02 -2.04
N ASP A 769 -25.13 -16.79 -1.54
CA ASP A 769 -23.70 -16.48 -1.70
C ASP A 769 -23.20 -16.69 -3.15
N HIS A 770 -23.77 -17.63 -3.91
CA HIS A 770 -23.41 -17.85 -5.32
C HIS A 770 -23.93 -16.74 -6.25
N ASP A 771 -25.15 -16.25 -6.02
CA ASP A 771 -25.71 -15.11 -6.76
C ASP A 771 -24.90 -13.83 -6.48
N ASP A 772 -24.50 -13.60 -5.23
CA ASP A 772 -23.66 -12.45 -4.85
C ASP A 772 -22.25 -12.50 -5.49
N LEU A 773 -21.63 -13.68 -5.62
CA LEU A 773 -20.33 -13.84 -6.28
C LEU A 773 -20.41 -13.65 -7.80
N SER A 774 -21.48 -14.12 -8.45
CA SER A 774 -21.71 -13.92 -9.88
C SER A 774 -21.87 -12.44 -10.22
N GLU A 775 -22.67 -11.70 -9.44
CA GLU A 775 -22.86 -10.26 -9.63
C GLU A 775 -21.57 -9.45 -9.40
N VAL A 776 -20.74 -9.87 -8.42
CA VAL A 776 -19.41 -9.28 -8.22
C VAL A 776 -18.49 -9.54 -9.43
N ALA A 777 -18.54 -10.73 -10.03
CA ALA A 777 -17.77 -11.04 -11.25
C ALA A 777 -18.22 -10.18 -12.44
N LYS A 778 -19.53 -10.01 -12.65
CA LYS A 778 -20.09 -9.12 -13.69
C LYS A 778 -19.63 -7.67 -13.52
N ALA A 779 -19.74 -7.14 -12.30
CA ALA A 779 -19.24 -5.81 -11.95
C ALA A 779 -17.71 -5.69 -12.18
N GLY A 780 -16.97 -6.75 -11.86
CA GLY A 780 -15.53 -6.84 -12.11
C GLY A 780 -15.14 -6.82 -13.58
N MET A 781 -15.87 -7.55 -14.43
CA MET A 781 -15.67 -7.53 -15.89
C MET A 781 -15.94 -6.16 -16.48
N PHE A 782 -17.00 -5.48 -16.05
CA PHE A 782 -17.27 -4.09 -16.43
C PHE A 782 -16.09 -3.18 -16.09
N PHE A 783 -15.59 -3.25 -14.86
CA PHE A 783 -14.47 -2.42 -14.42
C PHE A 783 -13.18 -2.73 -15.20
N LEU A 784 -12.86 -4.00 -15.41
CA LEU A 784 -11.69 -4.42 -16.18
C LEU A 784 -11.75 -3.94 -17.63
N LEU A 785 -12.87 -4.17 -18.31
CA LEU A 785 -13.05 -3.70 -19.70
C LEU A 785 -12.99 -2.18 -19.78
N GLY A 786 -13.58 -1.47 -18.81
CA GLY A 786 -13.51 -0.01 -18.73
C GLY A 786 -12.08 0.50 -18.67
N VAL A 787 -11.26 -0.06 -17.78
CA VAL A 787 -9.85 0.35 -17.59
C VAL A 787 -8.99 -0.02 -18.82
N GLU A 788 -9.23 -1.18 -19.44
CA GLU A 788 -8.54 -1.61 -20.66
C GLU A 788 -8.94 -0.77 -21.87
N ALA A 789 -10.25 -0.55 -22.11
CA ALA A 789 -10.76 0.29 -23.19
C ALA A 789 -10.23 1.72 -23.10
N MET A 790 -10.19 2.26 -21.88
CA MET A 790 -9.60 3.55 -21.56
C MET A 790 -8.13 3.61 -21.94
N SER A 791 -7.35 2.55 -21.67
CA SER A 791 -5.93 2.47 -22.01
C SER A 791 -5.65 2.39 -23.52
N HIS A 792 -6.63 1.93 -24.32
CA HIS A 792 -6.54 1.82 -25.78
C HIS A 792 -7.06 3.05 -26.53
N SER A 793 -7.68 4.00 -25.84
CA SER A 793 -8.28 5.21 -26.43
C SER A 793 -7.26 6.23 -26.97
N GLY A 794 -5.96 6.01 -26.80
CA GLY A 794 -4.89 6.87 -27.31
C GLY A 794 -4.83 8.27 -26.68
N CYS A 795 -5.57 8.50 -25.60
CA CYS A 795 -5.82 9.83 -25.04
C CYS A 795 -4.69 10.36 -24.14
N THR A 796 -3.70 9.53 -23.77
CA THR A 796 -2.58 9.95 -22.89
C THR A 796 -1.28 9.21 -23.22
N ASP A 797 -0.14 9.90 -23.28
CA ASP A 797 1.23 9.34 -23.39
C ASP A 797 1.67 8.52 -22.15
N ILE A 798 0.76 8.31 -21.19
CA ILE A 798 1.05 7.78 -19.86
C ILE A 798 0.56 6.34 -19.78
N THR A 799 1.49 5.44 -19.49
CA THR A 799 1.23 4.00 -19.44
C THR A 799 0.35 3.64 -18.25
N SER A 800 -0.78 2.98 -18.49
CA SER A 800 -1.67 2.55 -17.42
C SER A 800 -1.06 1.39 -16.60
N PRO A 801 -1.29 1.32 -15.28
CA PRO A 801 -0.96 0.13 -14.50
C PRO A 801 -1.59 -1.17 -15.06
N ALA A 802 -2.76 -1.08 -15.71
CA ALA A 802 -3.45 -2.23 -16.28
C ALA A 802 -2.74 -2.84 -17.50
N GLN A 803 -2.07 -2.02 -18.31
CA GLN A 803 -1.27 -2.48 -19.45
C GLN A 803 -0.05 -3.32 -19.02
N HIS A 804 0.42 -3.14 -17.79
CA HIS A 804 1.59 -3.83 -17.26
C HIS A 804 1.27 -5.16 -16.58
N VAL A 805 0.00 -5.47 -16.37
CA VAL A 805 -0.39 -6.81 -15.91
C VAL A 805 -0.12 -7.80 -17.04
N SER A 806 0.65 -8.85 -16.75
CA SER A 806 0.99 -9.90 -17.72
C SER A 806 -0.27 -10.49 -18.35
N LEU A 807 -0.17 -10.91 -19.62
CA LEU A 807 -1.25 -11.66 -20.28
C LEU A 807 -1.60 -12.97 -19.54
N VAL A 808 -0.65 -13.57 -18.82
CA VAL A 808 -0.87 -14.77 -17.99
C VAL A 808 -1.98 -14.54 -16.95
N TRP A 809 -1.87 -13.47 -16.15
CA TRP A 809 -2.91 -13.07 -15.19
C TRP A 809 -4.26 -12.73 -15.85
N LYS A 810 -4.22 -12.06 -17.01
CA LYS A 810 -5.43 -11.67 -17.75
C LYS A 810 -6.20 -12.90 -18.30
N PHE A 811 -5.49 -13.91 -18.80
CA PHE A 811 -6.14 -15.14 -19.26
C PHE A 811 -6.53 -16.08 -18.12
N HIS A 812 -5.75 -16.13 -17.05
CA HIS A 812 -6.12 -16.89 -15.85
C HIS A 812 -7.43 -16.40 -15.26
N SER A 813 -7.63 -15.09 -15.16
CA SER A 813 -8.86 -14.53 -14.62
C SER A 813 -10.09 -14.83 -15.47
N LEU A 814 -9.99 -14.81 -16.80
CA LEU A 814 -11.07 -15.26 -17.68
C LEU A 814 -11.38 -16.75 -17.48
N SER A 815 -10.35 -17.57 -17.24
CA SER A 815 -10.53 -19.01 -16.94
C SER A 815 -11.22 -19.22 -15.59
N MET A 816 -10.93 -18.40 -14.58
CA MET A 816 -11.58 -18.45 -13.26
C MET A 816 -13.08 -18.14 -13.34
N ILE A 817 -13.50 -17.19 -14.18
CA ILE A 817 -14.93 -16.89 -14.40
C ILE A 817 -15.67 -18.16 -14.87
N LEU A 818 -15.09 -18.85 -15.85
CA LEU A 818 -15.67 -20.07 -16.40
C LEU A 818 -15.64 -21.25 -15.42
N LEU A 819 -14.65 -21.30 -14.53
CA LEU A 819 -14.53 -22.33 -13.49
C LEU A 819 -15.62 -22.23 -12.40
N VAL A 820 -16.24 -21.07 -12.20
CA VAL A 820 -17.28 -20.94 -11.16
C VAL A 820 -18.68 -21.24 -11.71
N GLY A 821 -18.80 -21.29 -13.04
CA GLY A 821 -20.00 -21.72 -13.75
C GLY A 821 -20.36 -20.79 -14.90
N LEU A 822 -21.30 -21.21 -15.75
CA LEU A 822 -21.79 -20.40 -16.86
C LEU A 822 -22.74 -19.27 -16.44
N SER A 823 -23.14 -19.17 -15.17
CA SER A 823 -24.08 -18.17 -14.65
C SER A 823 -23.66 -16.72 -14.95
N VAL A 824 -22.35 -16.45 -14.97
CA VAL A 824 -21.81 -15.14 -15.33
C VAL A 824 -21.99 -14.82 -16.82
N ILE A 825 -22.07 -15.83 -17.70
CA ILE A 825 -22.13 -15.70 -19.16
C ILE A 825 -23.54 -15.97 -19.71
N GLU A 826 -24.49 -16.40 -18.88
CA GLU A 826 -25.91 -16.58 -19.25
C GLU A 826 -26.57 -15.27 -19.68
N GLU A 827 -26.22 -14.16 -19.03
CA GLU A 827 -26.72 -12.84 -19.39
C GLU A 827 -26.01 -12.30 -20.64
N GLN A 828 -26.79 -11.83 -21.63
CA GLN A 828 -26.26 -11.35 -22.91
C GLN A 828 -25.23 -10.21 -22.72
N ARG A 829 -25.50 -9.28 -21.80
CA ARG A 829 -24.64 -8.13 -21.51
C ARG A 829 -23.25 -8.56 -21.04
N SER A 830 -23.19 -9.46 -20.07
CA SER A 830 -21.92 -9.97 -19.53
C SER A 830 -21.20 -10.88 -20.51
N ARG A 831 -21.94 -11.64 -21.33
CA ARG A 831 -21.39 -12.43 -22.44
C ARG A 831 -20.68 -11.56 -23.47
N ASP A 832 -21.29 -10.45 -23.88
CA ASP A 832 -20.69 -9.50 -24.82
C ASP A 832 -19.39 -8.89 -24.25
N VAL A 833 -19.39 -8.51 -22.95
CA VAL A 833 -18.21 -7.99 -22.26
C VAL A 833 -17.09 -9.04 -22.19
N TYR A 834 -17.42 -10.28 -21.84
CA TYR A 834 -16.46 -11.38 -21.77
C TYR A 834 -15.82 -11.66 -23.14
N GLU A 835 -16.63 -11.73 -24.20
CA GLU A 835 -16.10 -11.97 -25.56
C GLU A 835 -15.13 -10.88 -25.98
N VAL A 836 -15.47 -9.60 -25.71
CA VAL A 836 -14.59 -8.47 -26.05
C VAL A 836 -13.28 -8.50 -25.28
N LEU A 837 -13.31 -8.82 -23.98
CA LEU A 837 -12.09 -8.99 -23.19
C LEU A 837 -11.22 -10.13 -23.74
N GLN A 838 -11.85 -11.25 -24.10
CA GLN A 838 -11.17 -12.43 -24.64
C GLN A 838 -10.48 -12.11 -25.98
N GLU A 839 -11.16 -11.38 -26.88
CA GLU A 839 -10.59 -10.94 -28.16
C GLU A 839 -9.47 -9.92 -27.97
N LEU A 840 -9.66 -8.94 -27.08
CA LEU A 840 -8.64 -7.93 -26.77
C LEU A 840 -7.34 -8.59 -26.29
N PHE A 841 -7.44 -9.54 -25.37
CA PHE A 841 -6.24 -10.25 -24.88
C PHE A 841 -5.60 -11.13 -25.95
N GLY A 842 -6.39 -11.70 -26.86
CA GLY A 842 -5.88 -12.39 -28.05
C GLY A 842 -5.09 -11.45 -28.98
N GLN A 843 -5.61 -10.24 -29.24
CA GLN A 843 -4.91 -9.23 -30.05
C GLN A 843 -3.61 -8.76 -29.39
N LEU A 844 -3.60 -8.56 -28.07
CA LEU A 844 -2.39 -8.20 -27.33
C LEU A 844 -1.34 -9.33 -27.37
N LEU A 845 -1.79 -10.60 -27.33
CA LEU A 845 -0.91 -11.76 -27.49
C LEU A 845 -0.22 -11.74 -28.86
N ASP A 846 -0.97 -11.51 -29.94
CA ASP A 846 -0.39 -11.40 -31.30
C ASP A 846 0.60 -10.24 -31.42
N GLN A 847 0.26 -9.07 -30.87
CA GLN A 847 1.16 -7.91 -30.86
C GLN A 847 2.46 -8.22 -30.14
N GLU A 848 2.41 -8.90 -28.99
CA GLU A 848 3.62 -9.23 -28.24
C GLU A 848 4.49 -10.26 -28.98
N ILE A 849 3.88 -11.25 -29.64
CA ILE A 849 4.57 -12.23 -30.49
C ILE A 849 5.31 -11.51 -31.63
N ILE A 850 4.63 -10.62 -32.36
CA ILE A 850 5.23 -9.83 -33.46
C ILE A 850 6.38 -8.96 -32.95
N SER A 851 6.21 -8.32 -31.78
CA SER A 851 7.22 -7.46 -31.17
C SER A 851 8.51 -8.22 -30.81
N ARG A 852 8.40 -9.49 -30.38
CA ARG A 852 9.54 -10.33 -30.03
C ARG A 852 10.26 -10.81 -31.28
N SER A 853 9.52 -11.27 -32.29
CA SER A 853 10.07 -11.67 -33.59
C SER A 853 10.88 -10.53 -34.23
N THR A 854 10.39 -9.30 -34.16
CA THR A 854 11.09 -8.10 -34.65
C THR A 854 12.33 -7.72 -33.81
N ARG A 855 12.33 -7.97 -32.50
CA ARG A 855 13.50 -7.73 -31.63
C ARG A 855 14.61 -8.76 -31.85
N HIS A 856 14.26 -10.00 -32.16
CA HIS A 856 15.20 -11.09 -32.41
C HIS A 856 15.92 -10.96 -33.77
N THR A 857 15.30 -10.33 -34.78
CA THR A 857 15.96 -10.07 -36.06
C THR A 857 17.00 -8.94 -36.01
N LEU A 858 17.08 -8.18 -34.92
CA LEU A 858 17.98 -7.02 -34.75
C LEU A 858 19.19 -7.29 -33.83
N LYS A 859 19.26 -8.43 -33.15
CA LYS A 859 20.39 -8.82 -32.29
C LYS A 859 20.96 -10.16 -32.73
N ASP A 860 22.01 -10.11 -33.53
CA ASP A 860 22.89 -11.26 -33.83
C ASP A 860 23.73 -11.60 -32.60
N GLU A 861 23.19 -12.37 -31.65
CA GLU A 861 23.98 -13.02 -30.59
C GLU A 861 23.73 -14.54 -30.60
N PRO A 862 24.79 -15.36 -30.43
CA PRO A 862 24.70 -16.81 -30.61
C PRO A 862 24.00 -17.50 -29.43
N GLU A 863 23.29 -18.57 -29.78
CA GLU A 863 22.30 -19.27 -28.96
C GLU A 863 22.88 -19.99 -27.72
N MET A 864 22.24 -19.79 -26.57
CA MET A 864 22.28 -20.73 -25.44
C MET A 864 20.85 -21.02 -24.95
N GLY A 865 20.35 -22.23 -25.23
CA GLY A 865 19.12 -22.82 -24.65
C GLY A 865 17.84 -22.75 -25.51
N SER A 866 17.65 -23.73 -26.40
CA SER A 866 16.48 -23.85 -27.30
C SER A 866 15.11 -24.04 -26.61
N ALA A 867 15.07 -24.41 -25.33
CA ALA A 867 13.83 -24.64 -24.58
C ALA A 867 13.09 -23.35 -24.18
N ASN A 868 13.79 -22.21 -24.08
CA ASN A 868 13.21 -20.94 -23.64
C ASN A 868 12.73 -20.03 -24.80
N LYS A 869 12.81 -20.51 -26.05
CA LYS A 869 12.57 -19.68 -27.24
C LYS A 869 11.09 -19.27 -27.41
N TRP A 870 10.15 -20.09 -26.95
CA TRP A 870 8.71 -19.91 -27.24
C TRP A 870 7.81 -19.63 -26.03
N GLY A 871 8.28 -19.78 -24.78
CA GLY A 871 7.42 -19.60 -23.60
C GLY A 871 7.15 -18.13 -23.27
N LEU A 872 6.13 -17.52 -23.89
CA LEU A 872 5.61 -16.20 -23.54
C LEU A 872 4.66 -16.28 -22.33
N LEU A 873 3.79 -17.30 -22.29
CA LEU A 873 2.79 -17.50 -21.24
C LEU A 873 3.27 -18.56 -20.25
N LYS A 874 3.92 -18.13 -19.16
CA LYS A 874 4.53 -19.01 -18.16
C LYS A 874 3.70 -19.11 -16.88
N TYR A 875 2.57 -19.81 -16.96
CA TYR A 875 1.61 -19.95 -15.87
C TYR A 875 2.21 -20.55 -14.58
N GLY A 876 3.09 -21.55 -14.69
CA GLY A 876 3.73 -22.21 -13.56
C GLY A 876 4.64 -21.28 -12.78
N SER A 877 5.44 -20.45 -13.48
CA SER A 877 6.34 -19.51 -12.81
C SER A 877 5.66 -18.22 -12.35
N GLU A 878 4.62 -17.77 -13.05
CA GLU A 878 3.96 -16.48 -12.73
C GLU A 878 2.80 -16.62 -11.75
N ILE A 879 2.07 -17.75 -11.76
CA ILE A 879 0.92 -18.00 -10.89
C ILE A 879 1.28 -18.99 -9.79
N HIS A 880 1.54 -20.26 -10.13
CA HIS A 880 1.81 -21.30 -9.15
C HIS A 880 2.46 -22.54 -9.76
N ASP A 881 3.45 -23.14 -9.08
CA ASP A 881 4.21 -24.32 -9.56
C ASP A 881 3.30 -25.51 -9.94
N SER A 882 2.14 -25.64 -9.29
CA SER A 882 1.15 -26.70 -9.54
C SER A 882 0.00 -26.29 -10.48
N TYR A 883 0.20 -25.32 -11.37
CA TYR A 883 -0.84 -24.83 -12.28
C TYR A 883 -1.41 -25.92 -13.21
N SER A 884 -0.67 -27.00 -13.47
CA SER A 884 -1.17 -28.16 -14.23
C SER A 884 -2.43 -28.78 -13.61
N THR A 885 -2.50 -28.87 -12.28
CA THR A 885 -3.67 -29.41 -11.56
C THR A 885 -4.90 -28.53 -11.75
N PHE A 886 -4.70 -27.20 -11.79
CA PHE A 886 -5.77 -26.26 -12.10
C PHE A 886 -6.34 -26.49 -13.51
N ILE A 887 -5.48 -26.76 -14.50
CA ILE A 887 -5.91 -27.03 -15.87
C ILE A 887 -6.67 -28.33 -16.01
N GLU A 888 -6.24 -29.38 -15.31
CA GLU A 888 -6.98 -30.64 -15.28
C GLU A 888 -8.42 -30.41 -14.77
N ALA A 889 -8.57 -29.73 -13.64
CA ALA A 889 -9.88 -29.37 -13.09
C ALA A 889 -10.70 -28.49 -14.05
N PHE A 890 -10.06 -27.50 -14.69
CA PHE A 890 -10.72 -26.60 -15.63
C PHE A 890 -11.25 -27.32 -16.88
N VAL A 891 -10.50 -28.29 -17.40
CA VAL A 891 -10.89 -29.11 -18.55
C VAL A 891 -11.97 -30.12 -18.17
N GLU A 892 -11.88 -30.72 -16.98
CA GLU A 892 -12.94 -31.59 -16.46
C GLU A 892 -14.27 -30.84 -16.35
N GLN A 893 -14.23 -29.61 -15.87
CA GLN A 893 -15.42 -28.77 -15.80
C GLN A 893 -15.93 -28.36 -17.19
N PHE A 894 -15.04 -28.05 -18.13
CA PHE A 894 -15.42 -27.84 -19.53
C PHE A 894 -16.18 -29.04 -20.10
N ALA A 895 -15.70 -30.25 -19.83
CA ALA A 895 -16.36 -31.48 -20.27
C ALA A 895 -17.73 -31.68 -19.60
N ALA A 896 -17.88 -31.26 -18.34
CA ALA A 896 -19.10 -31.47 -17.56
C ALA A 896 -20.22 -30.45 -17.89
N ILE A 897 -19.90 -29.17 -18.08
CA ILE A 897 -20.91 -28.09 -18.08
C ILE A 897 -20.88 -27.15 -19.29
N SER A 898 -19.92 -27.26 -20.21
CA SER A 898 -19.79 -26.26 -21.30
C SER A 898 -20.85 -26.38 -22.39
N TYR A 899 -21.43 -27.58 -22.59
CA TYR A 899 -22.33 -27.90 -23.71
C TYR A 899 -21.81 -27.45 -25.10
N GLY A 900 -20.48 -27.37 -25.28
CA GLY A 900 -19.85 -26.89 -26.52
C GLY A 900 -19.93 -25.37 -26.73
N ASP A 901 -20.09 -24.59 -25.65
CA ASP A 901 -20.07 -23.13 -25.72
C ASP A 901 -18.76 -22.61 -26.35
N LEU A 902 -18.91 -21.72 -27.34
CA LEU A 902 -17.79 -21.21 -28.13
C LEU A 902 -16.78 -20.41 -27.29
N LEU A 903 -17.22 -19.60 -26.33
CA LEU A 903 -16.35 -18.75 -25.51
C LEU A 903 -15.54 -19.59 -24.52
N TYR A 904 -16.18 -20.61 -23.94
CA TYR A 904 -15.50 -21.59 -23.10
C TYR A 904 -14.49 -22.39 -23.92
N GLY A 905 -14.89 -22.92 -25.07
CA GLY A 905 -14.01 -23.66 -25.97
C GLY A 905 -12.78 -22.84 -26.43
N ARG A 906 -12.97 -21.54 -26.73
CA ARG A 906 -11.88 -20.60 -27.02
C ARG A 906 -10.87 -20.49 -25.88
N GLN A 907 -11.36 -20.39 -24.65
CA GLN A 907 -10.51 -20.25 -23.48
C GLN A 907 -9.71 -21.54 -23.18
N VAL A 908 -10.31 -22.70 -23.37
CA VAL A 908 -9.64 -24.00 -23.21
C VAL A 908 -8.60 -24.21 -24.32
N ALA A 909 -8.94 -23.88 -25.57
CA ALA A 909 -8.05 -23.99 -26.71
C ALA A 909 -6.76 -23.16 -26.53
N LEU A 910 -6.84 -21.99 -25.89
CA LEU A 910 -5.68 -21.12 -25.60
C LEU A 910 -4.52 -21.89 -24.94
N TYR A 911 -4.80 -22.81 -24.02
CA TYR A 911 -3.78 -23.58 -23.31
C TYR A 911 -3.01 -24.55 -24.22
N LEU A 912 -3.49 -24.80 -25.45
CA LEU A 912 -2.81 -25.59 -26.47
C LEU A 912 -1.87 -24.75 -27.36
N HIS A 913 -1.91 -23.44 -27.25
CA HIS A 913 -1.12 -22.52 -28.08
C HIS A 913 0.39 -22.71 -27.87
N ARG A 914 1.20 -22.59 -28.93
CA ARG A 914 2.67 -22.85 -28.91
C ARG A 914 3.46 -22.00 -27.92
N HIS A 915 2.91 -20.86 -27.52
CA HIS A 915 3.56 -19.92 -26.60
C HIS A 915 3.25 -20.16 -25.12
N VAL A 916 2.37 -21.12 -24.80
CA VAL A 916 2.13 -21.61 -23.45
C VAL A 916 3.29 -22.50 -23.00
N GLU A 917 3.61 -22.47 -21.71
CA GLU A 917 4.62 -23.36 -21.14
C GLU A 917 4.28 -24.86 -21.35
N VAL A 918 5.31 -25.67 -21.56
CA VAL A 918 5.18 -27.07 -21.99
C VAL A 918 4.42 -27.92 -20.96
N SER A 919 4.70 -27.74 -19.67
CA SER A 919 4.04 -28.47 -18.56
C SER A 919 2.52 -28.32 -18.62
N VAL A 920 2.04 -27.09 -18.78
CA VAL A 920 0.62 -26.73 -18.80
C VAL A 920 -0.05 -27.21 -20.08
N ARG A 921 0.62 -27.06 -21.23
CA ARG A 921 0.10 -27.54 -22.52
C ARG A 921 -0.04 -29.06 -22.54
N LEU A 922 0.92 -29.80 -21.99
CA LEU A 922 0.85 -31.26 -21.86
C LEU A 922 -0.30 -31.69 -20.93
N ALA A 923 -0.49 -31.00 -19.81
CA ALA A 923 -1.61 -31.25 -18.91
C ALA A 923 -2.96 -31.02 -19.62
N ALA A 924 -3.10 -29.92 -20.36
CA ALA A 924 -4.30 -29.63 -21.16
C ALA A 924 -4.59 -30.73 -22.20
N TRP A 925 -3.57 -31.15 -22.98
CA TRP A 925 -3.71 -32.23 -23.97
C TRP A 925 -4.16 -33.54 -23.33
N ASN A 926 -3.53 -33.93 -22.22
CA ASN A 926 -3.88 -35.16 -21.51
C ASN A 926 -5.30 -35.09 -20.95
N ALA A 927 -5.67 -33.99 -20.29
CA ALA A 927 -7.01 -33.81 -19.73
C ALA A 927 -8.10 -33.85 -20.82
N LEU A 928 -7.90 -33.14 -21.93
CA LEU A 928 -8.84 -33.11 -23.06
C LEU A 928 -9.02 -34.48 -23.72
N SER A 929 -7.92 -35.21 -23.89
CA SER A 929 -7.91 -36.57 -24.45
C SER A 929 -8.62 -37.55 -23.51
N ASN A 930 -8.33 -37.48 -22.21
CA ASN A 930 -8.94 -38.34 -21.19
C ASN A 930 -10.45 -38.09 -21.07
N ALA A 931 -10.87 -36.81 -21.10
CA ALA A 931 -12.26 -36.41 -21.07
C ALA A 931 -12.99 -36.64 -22.42
N ARG A 932 -12.27 -36.90 -23.52
CA ARG A 932 -12.79 -37.10 -24.88
C ARG A 932 -13.60 -35.92 -25.43
N VAL A 933 -13.17 -34.70 -25.14
CA VAL A 933 -13.87 -33.45 -25.51
C VAL A 933 -13.13 -32.61 -26.53
N LEU A 934 -12.14 -33.18 -27.23
CA LEU A 934 -11.41 -32.50 -28.30
C LEU A 934 -12.34 -32.03 -29.44
N ASP A 935 -13.43 -32.75 -29.68
CA ASP A 935 -14.42 -32.42 -30.72
C ASP A 935 -15.28 -31.19 -30.37
N LEU A 936 -15.29 -30.78 -29.09
CA LEU A 936 -16.02 -29.59 -28.61
C LEU A 936 -15.19 -28.30 -28.73
N LEU A 937 -13.92 -28.39 -29.14
CA LEU A 937 -13.08 -27.22 -29.32
C LEU A 937 -13.48 -26.43 -30.58
N PRO A 938 -13.29 -25.10 -30.56
CA PRO A 938 -13.58 -24.26 -31.72
C PRO A 938 -12.69 -24.61 -32.92
N PRO A 939 -13.17 -24.33 -34.15
CA PRO A 939 -12.33 -24.37 -35.33
C PRO A 939 -11.23 -23.30 -35.26
N LEU A 940 -10.14 -23.53 -35.99
CA LEU A 940 -8.91 -22.72 -35.92
C LEU A 940 -9.12 -21.22 -36.18
N ASP A 941 -10.06 -20.87 -37.06
CA ASP A 941 -10.44 -19.49 -37.40
C ASP A 941 -11.16 -18.77 -36.27
N LYS A 942 -11.70 -19.52 -35.29
CA LYS A 942 -12.40 -18.99 -34.12
C LYS A 942 -11.59 -19.11 -32.83
N CYS A 943 -10.38 -19.66 -32.87
CA CYS A 943 -9.45 -19.67 -31.74
C CYS A 943 -8.93 -18.26 -31.43
N LEU A 944 -8.40 -18.07 -30.21
CA LEU A 944 -7.82 -16.79 -29.80
C LEU A 944 -6.42 -16.60 -30.39
N ALA A 945 -6.09 -15.38 -30.79
CA ALA A 945 -4.83 -15.07 -31.48
C ALA A 945 -4.69 -15.76 -32.85
N THR A 946 -3.60 -15.48 -33.56
CA THR A 946 -3.36 -16.00 -34.92
C THR A 946 -3.35 -17.52 -34.98
N ALA A 947 -4.02 -18.09 -35.99
CA ALA A 947 -4.15 -19.54 -36.18
C ALA A 947 -2.80 -20.27 -36.26
N GLU A 948 -1.75 -19.59 -36.75
CA GLU A 948 -0.37 -20.09 -36.79
C GLU A 948 0.11 -20.55 -35.42
N GLY A 949 -0.31 -19.89 -34.34
CA GLY A 949 0.07 -20.23 -32.97
C GLY A 949 -0.39 -21.61 -32.49
N TYR A 950 -1.36 -22.22 -33.16
CA TYR A 950 -1.87 -23.57 -32.87
C TYR A 950 -1.33 -24.63 -33.81
N LEU A 951 -0.59 -24.24 -34.85
CA LEU A 951 0.06 -25.17 -35.77
C LEU A 951 1.40 -25.63 -35.21
N GLU A 952 1.85 -26.83 -35.57
CA GLU A 952 3.19 -27.40 -35.26
C GLU A 952 3.61 -27.33 -33.77
N PRO A 953 3.31 -28.37 -32.96
CA PRO A 953 3.74 -28.39 -31.57
C PRO A 953 5.29 -28.46 -31.46
N PRO A 954 5.95 -27.63 -30.60
CA PRO A 954 7.39 -27.74 -30.31
C PRO A 954 7.86 -29.11 -29.85
N GLU A 955 6.96 -29.90 -29.28
CA GLU A 955 7.27 -31.15 -28.61
C GLU A 955 7.54 -32.27 -29.63
N VAL A 956 8.72 -32.25 -30.26
CA VAL A 956 9.17 -33.30 -31.18
C VAL A 956 9.33 -34.68 -30.49
N LEU A 957 9.34 -34.72 -29.16
CA LEU A 957 9.67 -35.93 -28.40
C LEU A 957 8.50 -36.92 -28.17
N PHE A 958 7.24 -36.54 -28.40
CA PHE A 958 6.09 -37.42 -28.15
C PHE A 958 5.28 -37.69 -29.43
N LEU A 959 5.71 -38.70 -30.18
CA LEU A 959 5.08 -39.20 -31.41
C LEU A 959 3.56 -39.44 -31.29
N LYS A 960 3.04 -39.74 -30.09
CA LYS A 960 1.61 -39.94 -29.83
C LYS A 960 0.78 -38.64 -29.86
N ILE A 961 1.37 -37.52 -29.46
CA ILE A 961 0.69 -36.21 -29.44
C ILE A 961 0.57 -35.66 -30.86
N LEU A 962 1.62 -35.83 -31.67
CA LEU A 962 1.61 -35.43 -33.09
C LEU A 962 0.56 -36.22 -33.89
N VAL A 963 0.40 -37.51 -33.58
CA VAL A 963 -0.65 -38.37 -34.14
C VAL A 963 -2.05 -37.93 -33.69
N LEU A 964 -2.26 -37.56 -32.41
CA LEU A 964 -3.55 -37.00 -31.93
C LEU A 964 -3.87 -35.63 -32.55
N PHE A 965 -2.88 -34.75 -32.66
CA PHE A 965 -2.99 -33.45 -33.30
C PHE A 965 -3.43 -33.57 -34.77
N PHE A 966 -2.81 -34.50 -35.51
CA PHE A 966 -3.16 -34.77 -36.92
C PHE A 966 -4.51 -35.48 -37.08
N LEU A 967 -4.87 -36.41 -36.20
CA LEU A 967 -6.09 -37.23 -36.34
C LEU A 967 -7.37 -36.55 -35.88
N LEU A 968 -7.34 -35.66 -34.89
CA LEU A 968 -8.56 -35.07 -34.32
C LEU A 968 -8.76 -33.63 -34.76
N PHE A 969 -7.71 -32.81 -34.67
CA PHE A 969 -7.86 -31.37 -34.89
C PHE A 969 -7.84 -31.00 -36.38
N VAL A 970 -6.97 -31.65 -37.16
CA VAL A 970 -6.92 -31.47 -38.62
C VAL A 970 -8.08 -32.22 -39.31
N CYS A 971 -8.42 -33.45 -38.89
CA CYS A 971 -9.54 -34.17 -39.50
C CYS A 971 -10.91 -33.55 -39.17
N SER A 972 -11.15 -32.99 -37.98
CA SER A 972 -12.42 -32.32 -37.68
C SER A 972 -12.62 -31.05 -38.54
N ASN A 973 -11.56 -30.25 -38.72
CA ASN A 973 -11.60 -29.09 -39.63
C ASN A 973 -11.71 -29.49 -41.10
N ILE A 974 -11.01 -30.54 -41.54
CA ILE A 974 -11.16 -31.10 -42.90
C ILE A 974 -12.57 -31.67 -43.11
N MET A 975 -13.17 -32.30 -42.10
CA MET A 975 -14.56 -32.79 -42.17
C MET A 975 -15.57 -31.64 -42.25
N ASN A 976 -15.38 -30.54 -41.53
CA ASN A 976 -16.22 -29.34 -41.67
C ASN A 976 -16.09 -28.70 -43.06
N ILE A 977 -14.86 -28.61 -43.60
CA ILE A 977 -14.61 -28.15 -44.96
C ILE A 977 -15.23 -29.11 -45.98
N LEU A 978 -15.19 -30.44 -45.73
CA LEU A 978 -15.82 -31.46 -46.57
C LEU A 978 -17.34 -31.39 -46.52
N VAL A 979 -17.94 -31.13 -45.35
CA VAL A 979 -19.40 -30.95 -45.22
C VAL A 979 -19.84 -29.69 -45.94
N GLN A 980 -19.13 -28.57 -45.78
CA GLN A 980 -19.39 -27.34 -46.55
C GLN A 980 -19.16 -27.55 -48.06
N ALA A 981 -18.15 -28.31 -48.45
CA ALA A 981 -17.90 -28.67 -49.85
C ALA A 981 -18.97 -29.60 -50.41
N VAL A 982 -19.54 -30.50 -49.60
CA VAL A 982 -20.67 -31.38 -49.98
C VAL A 982 -21.96 -30.58 -50.08
N GLU A 983 -22.21 -29.59 -49.21
CA GLU A 983 -23.35 -28.67 -49.34
C GLU A 983 -23.23 -27.76 -50.56
N LEU A 984 -22.03 -27.22 -50.83
CA LEU A 984 -21.73 -26.51 -52.07
C LEU A 984 -21.89 -27.42 -53.28
N TRP A 985 -21.46 -28.68 -53.21
CA TRP A 985 -21.63 -29.66 -54.28
C TRP A 985 -23.10 -29.99 -54.52
N TYR A 986 -23.91 -30.12 -53.46
CA TYR A 986 -25.36 -30.25 -53.57
C TYR A 986 -25.99 -29.03 -54.25
N TRP A 987 -25.54 -27.82 -53.90
CA TRP A 987 -25.94 -26.58 -54.57
C TRP A 987 -25.54 -26.55 -56.05
N PHE A 988 -24.32 -26.96 -56.39
CA PHE A 988 -23.81 -27.01 -57.77
C PHE A 988 -24.50 -28.08 -58.62
N VAL A 989 -24.84 -29.23 -58.04
CA VAL A 989 -25.63 -30.30 -58.69
C VAL A 989 -27.07 -29.85 -58.92
N PHE A 990 -27.66 -29.06 -58.00
CA PHE A 990 -28.98 -28.45 -58.18
C PHE A 990 -28.98 -27.38 -59.30
N LEU A 991 -27.87 -26.70 -59.53
CA LEU A 991 -27.70 -25.64 -60.55
C LEU A 991 -27.24 -26.12 -61.95
N LYS A 992 -27.04 -27.43 -62.18
CA LYS A 992 -26.69 -28.00 -63.51
C LYS A 992 -25.52 -27.28 -64.22
N VAL A 993 -24.46 -26.95 -63.49
CA VAL A 993 -23.23 -26.43 -64.12
C VAL A 993 -22.32 -27.58 -64.51
N ASN A 994 -21.80 -27.55 -65.75
CA ASN A 994 -20.90 -28.58 -66.30
C ASN A 994 -19.55 -28.55 -65.57
N ILE A 995 -19.26 -29.56 -64.75
CA ILE A 995 -18.01 -29.67 -63.98
C ILE A 995 -16.92 -30.35 -64.82
N SER A 996 -15.70 -29.79 -64.76
CA SER A 996 -14.49 -30.32 -65.39
C SER A 996 -14.16 -31.76 -64.92
N PRO A 997 -13.70 -32.67 -65.81
CA PRO A 997 -13.35 -34.06 -65.46
C PRO A 997 -12.23 -34.19 -64.41
N ILE A 998 -11.47 -33.12 -64.17
CA ILE A 998 -10.42 -33.07 -63.13
C ILE A 998 -11.06 -32.99 -61.73
N LEU A 999 -12.13 -32.21 -61.57
CA LEU A 999 -12.86 -32.12 -60.30
C LEU A 999 -13.58 -33.43 -59.96
N LEU A 1000 -14.08 -34.15 -60.97
CA LEU A 1000 -14.69 -35.47 -60.77
C LEU A 1000 -13.67 -36.52 -60.28
N LYS A 1001 -12.42 -36.44 -60.77
CA LYS A 1001 -11.30 -37.27 -60.31
C LYS A 1001 -10.85 -36.93 -58.89
N MET A 1002 -10.80 -35.65 -58.51
CA MET A 1002 -10.49 -35.27 -57.13
C MET A 1002 -11.59 -35.71 -56.16
N ALA A 1003 -12.86 -35.55 -56.52
CA ALA A 1003 -13.99 -35.97 -55.68
C ALA A 1003 -14.04 -37.50 -55.47
N SER A 1004 -13.68 -38.28 -56.48
CA SER A 1004 -13.62 -39.75 -56.38
C SER A 1004 -12.44 -40.24 -55.52
N VAL A 1005 -11.28 -39.57 -55.57
CA VAL A 1005 -10.14 -39.86 -54.67
C VAL A 1005 -10.50 -39.55 -53.22
N VAL A 1006 -11.21 -38.45 -52.97
CA VAL A 1006 -11.69 -38.05 -51.63
C VAL A 1006 -12.74 -39.03 -51.10
N LEU A 1007 -13.69 -39.49 -51.92
CA LEU A 1007 -14.68 -40.48 -51.51
C LEU A 1007 -14.05 -41.84 -51.16
N ILE A 1008 -13.05 -42.28 -51.92
CA ILE A 1008 -12.32 -43.53 -51.64
C ILE A 1008 -11.56 -43.45 -50.31
N TYR A 1009 -11.01 -42.27 -49.96
CA TYR A 1009 -10.35 -42.03 -48.67
C TYR A 1009 -11.33 -42.07 -47.49
N VAL A 1010 -12.53 -41.50 -47.64
CA VAL A 1010 -13.56 -41.41 -46.60
C VAL A 1010 -14.12 -42.79 -46.19
N PHE A 1011 -14.30 -43.71 -47.15
CA PHE A 1011 -14.92 -45.01 -46.90
C PHE A 1011 -13.94 -46.18 -46.66
N SER A 1012 -12.62 -45.94 -46.68
CA SER A 1012 -11.62 -46.99 -46.48
C SER A 1012 -11.26 -47.23 -45.01
N PRO A 1013 -11.03 -48.50 -44.58
CA PRO A 1013 -10.59 -48.84 -43.22
C PRO A 1013 -9.26 -48.16 -42.83
N PRO A 1014 -9.02 -47.87 -41.54
CA PRO A 1014 -7.89 -47.06 -41.08
C PRO A 1014 -6.50 -47.58 -41.51
N PHE A 1015 -6.35 -48.89 -41.70
CA PHE A 1015 -5.08 -49.51 -42.14
C PHE A 1015 -4.73 -49.22 -43.61
N VAL A 1016 -5.73 -48.98 -44.46
CA VAL A 1016 -5.55 -48.66 -45.90
C VAL A 1016 -5.16 -47.19 -46.08
N ARG A 1017 -5.57 -46.30 -45.16
CA ARG A 1017 -5.23 -44.87 -45.19
C ARG A 1017 -3.75 -44.59 -44.94
N LEU A 1018 -3.08 -45.48 -44.20
CA LEU A 1018 -1.65 -45.35 -43.87
C LEU A 1018 -0.74 -45.63 -45.08
N ASN A 1019 -1.07 -46.64 -45.89
CA ASN A 1019 -0.29 -46.96 -47.11
C ASN A 1019 -0.50 -45.93 -48.23
N PHE A 1020 -1.68 -45.32 -48.30
CA PHE A 1020 -1.98 -44.32 -49.34
C PHE A 1020 -1.14 -43.03 -49.18
N TRP A 1021 -0.73 -42.69 -47.96
CA TRP A 1021 0.13 -41.53 -47.70
C TRP A 1021 1.62 -41.83 -47.95
N VAL A 1022 2.07 -43.07 -47.74
CA VAL A 1022 3.45 -43.49 -48.04
C VAL A 1022 3.71 -43.47 -49.55
N GLU A 1023 2.71 -43.83 -50.37
CA GLU A 1023 2.79 -43.73 -51.83
C GLU A 1023 2.65 -42.31 -52.37
N LEU A 1024 2.03 -41.37 -51.64
CA LEU A 1024 1.91 -39.97 -52.08
C LEU A 1024 3.14 -39.11 -51.73
N SER A 1025 3.98 -39.58 -50.80
CA SER A 1025 5.24 -38.92 -50.41
C SER A 1025 6.47 -39.35 -51.23
N ALA A 1026 6.33 -40.37 -52.08
CA ALA A 1026 7.32 -40.78 -53.08
C ALA A 1026 6.93 -40.22 -54.45
#